data_AF-F8KR26-F1
#
_entry.id   AF-F8KR26-F1
#
_cell.length_a   1.000
_cell.length_b   1.000
_cell.length_c   1.000
_cell.angle_alpha   90.00
_cell.angle_beta   90.00
_cell.angle_gamma   90.00
#
_symmetry.space_group_name_H-M   'P 1'
#
loop_
_entity.id
_entity.type
_entity.pdbx_description
1 polymer ?
#
loop_
_entity_poly.entity_id
_entity_poly.type
_entity_poly.pdbx_seq_one_letter_code
_entity_poly.pdbx_strand_id
1 'polypeptide(L)'
;MIRLLLLALLFLNLQAKDHAPTIVVQIDDPQEAQNTPFFKAAQHLYDSLVDSHNSALQVALKAKCDPSKMDRSFMTPQVVTRHYKTWISLAIQMIDHVPFMQRLKSLPLYPQIRGFEALHAFAMVRAKISGEVNCEDALENGAPPSKPLEAQKLLKDLQYNLEFFYSLLINISKQGLPLESFLNHLIWFGSSFDYQSTLIDNLNFASKDYDTNFKAVENMVAKGSSPTILHLKTLRAGLDNFLFNNGDYDIAYEEKRAYYKQLQTTLGVSLYDMQLLKNYYAYRFDIWLKGVRTLSPSQPPAPLDRVGFYACLKDSTTDTLACQALLKNPDMDFYNYFRRVRLITFGDEPCLYLTPQNTLQNFPSKDPLCKTLQANPPQMGVVVPSNVAKAFQEAQDALIHMINKTPHDLKPFKDRLQAILQATPLASLQDPKWQHVLDYERLHLLALLSGSLNFTDFDTDTYYSGSVSAPMLAYNYLHLLDFFYTPLIKAVQLGLDPSMYLQNLKQSAPHNTYPCTKNKFCARPKNTPKSLWLEDFRSAKSGTFLVNRYKFNFSFEDLIYVKWSAPAWDEKRGYLFYGDLAKWWTPKEAPLWDLHYKNRIEAFFTNKDLYIDTLLHPEKVSADRLRANPTACLQPQYLNKEAKATCLQIFQQHTYNPKPLQNYLKSLRLISIDNAPCVYLNSKDKLQAFKSDNALCLALQKMEF
;
A
#
# COMPACT_ATOMS: atom_id res chain seq x y z
N MET A 1 46.74 45.27 -10.31
CA MET A 1 45.31 45.30 -9.93
C MET A 1 44.53 44.06 -10.36
N ILE A 2 44.75 43.48 -11.56
CA ILE A 2 43.99 42.29 -12.02
C ILE A 2 44.31 41.00 -11.23
N ARG A 3 45.56 40.80 -10.76
CA ARG A 3 45.92 39.64 -9.90
C ARG A 3 45.34 39.69 -8.49
N LEU A 4 45.09 40.88 -7.93
CA LEU A 4 44.41 41.05 -6.64
C LEU A 4 42.90 40.84 -6.75
N LEU A 5 42.30 41.20 -7.90
CA LEU A 5 40.88 40.91 -8.17
C LEU A 5 40.60 39.41 -8.36
N LEU A 6 41.51 38.67 -9.01
CA LEU A 6 41.40 37.22 -9.20
C LEU A 6 41.60 36.43 -7.89
N LEU A 7 42.48 36.89 -7.00
CA LEU A 7 42.63 36.30 -5.66
C LEU A 7 41.44 36.60 -4.75
N ALA A 8 40.82 37.79 -4.87
CA ALA A 8 39.58 38.11 -4.17
C ALA A 8 38.38 37.29 -4.67
N LEU A 9 38.27 37.05 -5.99
CA LEU A 9 37.22 36.20 -6.58
C LEU A 9 37.41 34.71 -6.25
N LEU A 10 38.65 34.23 -6.12
CA LEU A 10 38.94 32.86 -5.65
C LEU A 10 38.64 32.69 -4.15
N PHE A 11 38.90 33.71 -3.32
CA PHE A 11 38.52 33.69 -1.89
C PHE A 11 36.99 33.77 -1.70
N LEU A 12 36.28 34.51 -2.56
CA LEU A 12 34.82 34.58 -2.54
C LEU A 12 34.15 33.28 -3.04
N ASN A 13 34.76 32.55 -3.99
CA ASN A 13 34.22 31.27 -4.46
C ASN A 13 34.47 30.09 -3.51
N LEU A 14 35.52 30.14 -2.67
CA LEU A 14 35.80 29.12 -1.65
C LEU A 14 34.96 29.26 -0.37
N GLN A 15 34.25 30.39 -0.20
CA GLN A 15 33.30 30.61 0.90
C GLN A 15 31.83 30.40 0.51
N ALA A 16 31.54 29.99 -0.72
CA ALA A 16 30.21 29.51 -1.10
C ALA A 16 29.96 28.10 -0.52
N LYS A 17 29.86 28.03 0.82
CA LYS A 17 29.19 26.93 1.51
C LYS A 17 27.72 26.97 1.11
N ASP A 18 27.25 25.85 0.57
CA ASP A 18 25.86 25.49 0.33
C ASP A 18 24.88 26.29 1.20
N HIS A 19 24.30 27.34 0.62
CA HIS A 19 23.10 27.98 1.16
C HIS A 19 21.89 27.13 0.79
N ALA A 20 21.84 25.91 1.31
CA ALA A 20 20.58 25.43 1.84
C ALA A 20 20.27 26.35 3.05
N PRO A 21 19.04 26.82 3.26
CA PRO A 21 18.69 27.51 4.49
C PRO A 21 18.77 26.50 5.63
N THR A 22 19.98 26.22 6.08
CA THR A 22 20.23 25.63 7.38
C THR A 22 19.91 26.75 8.33
N ILE A 23 18.71 26.71 8.91
CA ILE A 23 18.42 27.53 10.08
C ILE A 23 19.35 27.00 11.18
N VAL A 24 20.56 27.53 11.22
CA VAL A 24 21.39 27.47 12.42
C VAL A 24 20.74 28.46 13.36
N VAL A 25 19.83 27.96 14.20
CA VAL A 25 19.35 28.72 15.34
C VAL A 25 20.54 28.88 16.28
N GLN A 26 21.26 30.00 16.20
CA GLN A 26 21.98 30.50 17.36
C GLN A 26 20.92 30.89 18.37
N ILE A 27 20.76 30.06 19.40
CA ILE A 27 19.97 30.40 20.58
C ILE A 27 20.89 31.22 21.47
N ASP A 28 20.98 32.51 21.17
CA ASP A 28 21.34 33.49 22.19
C ASP A 28 20.08 33.70 23.05
N ASP A 29 20.17 33.32 24.32
CA ASP A 29 19.09 33.20 25.31
C ASP A 29 18.22 34.46 25.43
N PRO A 30 16.92 34.37 25.08
CA PRO A 30 15.84 34.46 26.08
C PRO A 30 14.60 33.60 25.71
N GLN A 31 14.76 32.27 25.62
CA GLN A 31 13.65 31.32 25.33
C GLN A 31 13.19 30.47 26.53
N GLU A 32 13.87 30.54 27.68
CA GLU A 32 13.52 29.74 28.87
C GLU A 32 12.19 30.16 29.53
N ALA A 33 11.78 31.42 29.38
CA ALA A 33 10.57 31.93 30.03
C ALA A 33 9.25 31.43 29.40
N GLN A 34 9.20 31.21 28.07
CA GLN A 34 7.97 30.75 27.40
C GLN A 34 7.75 29.22 27.50
N ASN A 35 8.81 28.44 27.63
CA ASN A 35 8.77 26.97 27.67
C ASN A 35 8.77 26.40 29.09
N THR A 36 8.75 27.25 30.13
CA THR A 36 8.60 26.84 31.54
C THR A 36 7.42 25.87 31.76
N PRO A 37 6.24 26.03 31.12
CA PRO A 37 5.15 25.07 31.27
C PRO A 37 5.44 23.68 30.69
N PHE A 38 6.16 23.59 29.55
CA PHE A 38 6.61 22.31 28.98
C PHE A 38 7.48 21.56 29.99
N PHE A 39 8.51 22.23 30.51
CA PHE A 39 9.47 21.59 31.43
C PHE A 39 8.79 21.14 32.73
N LYS A 40 7.87 21.94 33.28
CA LYS A 40 7.07 21.55 34.45
C LYS A 40 6.21 20.31 34.19
N ALA A 41 5.49 20.30 33.07
CA ALA A 41 4.65 19.16 32.70
C ALA A 41 5.47 17.89 32.45
N ALA A 42 6.61 18.01 31.76
CA ALA A 42 7.52 16.90 31.51
C ALA A 42 8.10 16.33 32.81
N GLN A 43 8.53 17.20 33.73
CA GLN A 43 9.06 16.78 35.03
C GLN A 43 7.99 16.08 35.87
N HIS A 44 6.79 16.66 35.99
CA HIS A 44 5.70 16.05 36.75
C HIS A 44 5.26 14.70 36.15
N LEU A 45 5.27 14.57 34.82
CA LEU A 45 4.97 13.30 34.16
C LEU A 45 6.03 12.25 34.50
N TYR A 46 7.31 12.62 34.36
CA TYR A 46 8.43 11.75 34.68
C TYR A 46 8.40 11.29 36.15
N ASP A 47 8.27 12.23 37.09
CA ASP A 47 8.22 11.93 38.52
C ASP A 47 7.05 10.99 38.83
N SER A 48 5.86 11.28 38.29
CA SER A 48 4.69 10.42 38.52
C SER A 48 4.86 9.01 37.96
N LEU A 49 5.52 8.85 36.81
CA LEU A 49 5.81 7.54 36.23
C LEU A 49 6.88 6.79 37.05
N VAL A 50 7.95 7.47 37.48
CA VAL A 50 9.00 6.89 38.34
C VAL A 50 8.44 6.44 39.68
N ASP A 51 7.61 7.27 40.32
CA ASP A 51 6.96 6.93 41.59
C ASP A 51 6.06 5.71 41.46
N SER A 52 5.31 5.62 40.36
CA SER A 52 4.42 4.47 40.10
C SER A 52 5.21 3.20 39.85
N HIS A 53 6.26 3.28 39.04
CA HIS A 53 7.16 2.17 38.76
C HIS A 53 7.85 1.67 40.04
N ASN A 54 8.45 2.58 40.82
CA ASN A 54 9.12 2.25 42.08
C ASN A 54 8.15 1.62 43.08
N SER A 55 6.93 2.16 43.19
CA SER A 55 5.89 1.60 44.06
C SER A 55 5.54 0.16 43.68
N ALA A 56 5.40 -0.12 42.39
CA ALA A 56 5.10 -1.46 41.90
C ALA A 56 6.27 -2.43 42.08
N LEU A 57 7.50 -1.98 41.81
CA LEU A 57 8.72 -2.75 42.04
C LEU A 57 8.86 -3.15 43.52
N GLN A 58 8.55 -2.25 44.46
CA GLN A 58 8.56 -2.57 45.89
C GLN A 58 7.53 -3.63 46.28
N VAL A 59 6.36 -3.65 45.65
CA VAL A 59 5.36 -4.70 45.86
C VAL A 59 5.87 -6.04 45.31
N ALA A 60 6.46 -6.04 44.12
CA ALA A 60 7.03 -7.21 43.47
C ALA A 60 8.18 -7.83 44.29
N LEU A 61 9.11 -7.00 44.79
CA LEU A 61 10.21 -7.45 45.65
C LEU A 61 9.72 -8.04 46.98
N LYS A 62 8.66 -7.47 47.59
CA LYS A 62 8.03 -8.05 48.80
C LYS A 62 7.40 -9.42 48.51
N ALA A 63 6.89 -9.63 47.31
CA ALA A 63 6.37 -10.92 46.86
C ALA A 63 7.49 -11.91 46.44
N LYS A 64 8.77 -11.53 46.56
CA LYS A 64 9.94 -12.29 46.10
C LYS A 64 9.85 -12.69 44.63
N CYS A 65 9.27 -11.81 43.81
CA CYS A 65 9.09 -12.04 42.38
C CYS A 65 8.29 -13.31 42.04
N ASP A 66 7.47 -13.83 42.96
CA ASP A 66 6.65 -15.02 42.73
C ASP A 66 5.55 -14.70 41.70
N PRO A 67 5.58 -15.29 40.49
CA PRO A 67 4.62 -14.97 39.43
C PRO A 67 3.19 -15.42 39.76
N SER A 68 2.98 -16.20 40.83
CA SER A 68 1.63 -16.49 41.36
C SER A 68 1.09 -15.40 42.28
N LYS A 69 1.94 -14.44 42.69
CA LYS A 69 1.64 -13.39 43.68
C LYS A 69 1.85 -11.96 43.15
N MET A 70 2.34 -11.80 41.92
CA MET A 70 2.49 -10.50 41.27
C MET A 70 2.22 -10.59 39.76
N ASP A 71 1.87 -9.45 39.15
CA ASP A 71 1.74 -9.31 37.70
C ASP A 71 3.11 -9.30 37.01
N ARG A 72 3.17 -9.73 35.75
CA ARG A 72 4.42 -9.77 34.97
C ARG A 72 5.01 -8.39 34.62
N SER A 73 4.19 -7.34 34.64
CA SER A 73 4.64 -5.96 34.42
C SER A 73 4.57 -5.15 35.72
N PHE A 74 5.55 -4.27 35.94
CA PHE A 74 5.51 -3.31 37.04
C PHE A 74 4.41 -2.25 36.83
N MET A 75 4.10 -1.89 35.59
CA MET A 75 3.05 -0.93 35.26
C MET A 75 1.73 -1.67 34.99
N THR A 76 1.20 -2.33 36.02
CA THR A 76 0.03 -3.21 35.91
C THR A 76 -1.20 -2.50 35.33
N PRO A 77 -2.19 -3.23 34.78
CA PRO A 77 -3.44 -2.65 34.29
C PRO A 77 -4.17 -1.75 35.32
N GLN A 78 -4.06 -2.06 36.61
CA GLN A 78 -4.65 -1.27 37.70
C GLN A 78 -3.89 0.05 37.91
N VAL A 79 -2.55 0.02 37.88
CA VAL A 79 -1.71 1.23 37.97
C VAL A 79 -2.00 2.15 36.78
N VAL A 80 -2.01 1.59 35.56
CA VAL A 80 -2.37 2.32 34.34
C VAL A 80 -3.75 2.95 34.49
N THR A 81 -4.77 2.16 34.83
CA THR A 81 -6.15 2.66 34.98
C THR A 81 -6.26 3.81 36.00
N ARG A 82 -5.48 3.76 37.08
CA ARG A 82 -5.49 4.80 38.13
C ARG A 82 -4.84 6.10 37.71
N HIS A 83 -3.72 6.05 36.99
CA HIS A 83 -2.88 7.22 36.73
C HIS A 83 -2.93 7.74 35.30
N TYR A 84 -3.45 6.95 34.35
CA TYR A 84 -3.44 7.25 32.93
C TYR A 84 -4.01 8.63 32.59
N LYS A 85 -5.16 8.99 33.16
CA LYS A 85 -5.79 10.30 32.90
C LYS A 85 -4.86 11.45 33.28
N THR A 86 -4.15 11.34 34.40
CA THR A 86 -3.17 12.34 34.85
C THR A 86 -1.98 12.39 33.91
N TRP A 87 -1.39 11.24 33.59
CA TRP A 87 -0.23 11.17 32.71
C TRP A 87 -0.49 11.76 31.33
N ILE A 88 -1.63 11.41 30.73
CA ILE A 88 -2.02 11.95 29.44
C ILE A 88 -2.32 13.44 29.53
N SER A 89 -2.94 13.92 30.61
CA SER A 89 -3.15 15.35 30.79
C SER A 89 -1.83 16.13 30.84
N LEU A 90 -0.80 15.58 31.47
CA LEU A 90 0.54 16.17 31.51
C LEU A 90 1.21 16.11 30.13
N ALA A 91 1.10 14.99 29.41
CA ALA A 91 1.65 14.87 28.07
C ALA A 91 0.97 15.82 27.06
N ILE A 92 -0.35 16.02 27.19
CA ILE A 92 -1.09 17.04 26.46
C ILE A 92 -0.52 18.45 26.75
N GLN A 93 -0.29 18.77 28.02
CA GLN A 93 0.29 20.06 28.40
C GLN A 93 1.69 20.24 27.79
N MET A 94 2.52 19.19 27.78
CA MET A 94 3.80 19.25 27.08
C MET A 94 3.60 19.65 25.61
N ILE A 95 2.77 18.91 24.87
CA ILE A 95 2.55 19.15 23.44
C ILE A 95 1.98 20.54 23.15
N ASP A 96 1.04 21.03 23.94
CA ASP A 96 0.48 22.38 23.77
C ASP A 96 1.54 23.49 23.84
N HIS A 97 2.63 23.22 24.55
CA HIS A 97 3.76 24.13 24.74
C HIS A 97 4.96 23.85 23.83
N VAL A 98 4.87 22.88 22.91
CA VAL A 98 5.89 22.71 21.86
C VAL A 98 5.69 23.80 20.79
N PRO A 99 6.70 24.65 20.50
CA PRO A 99 6.54 25.77 19.57
C PRO A 99 6.00 25.37 18.19
N PHE A 100 6.45 24.24 17.64
CA PHE A 100 6.00 23.78 16.33
C PHE A 100 4.48 23.51 16.27
N MET A 101 3.85 23.10 17.38
CA MET A 101 2.41 22.80 17.41
C MET A 101 1.54 24.01 17.09
N GLN A 102 2.04 25.23 17.33
CA GLN A 102 1.32 26.45 16.94
C GLN A 102 1.10 26.54 15.42
N ARG A 103 2.04 26.02 14.63
CA ARG A 103 1.93 25.98 13.15
C ARG A 103 0.88 24.97 12.68
N LEU A 104 0.52 24.00 13.51
CA LEU A 104 -0.41 22.92 13.17
C LEU A 104 -1.86 23.27 13.48
N LYS A 105 -2.12 24.29 14.31
CA LYS A 105 -3.48 24.72 14.69
C LYS A 105 -4.38 25.08 13.50
N SER A 106 -3.80 25.47 12.38
CA SER A 106 -4.55 25.78 11.15
C SER A 106 -4.98 24.54 10.36
N LEU A 107 -4.48 23.36 10.70
CA LEU A 107 -4.83 22.13 9.99
C LEU A 107 -6.20 21.62 10.45
N PRO A 108 -7.07 21.16 9.53
CA PRO A 108 -8.37 20.57 9.88
C PRO A 108 -8.27 19.40 10.85
N LEU A 109 -7.17 18.65 10.78
CA LEU A 109 -6.87 17.47 11.60
C LEU A 109 -6.14 17.79 12.91
N TYR A 110 -6.04 19.06 13.31
CA TYR A 110 -5.31 19.45 14.51
C TYR A 110 -5.73 18.70 15.79
N PRO A 111 -7.03 18.46 16.09
CA PRO A 111 -7.42 17.70 17.27
C PRO A 111 -6.85 16.27 17.29
N GLN A 112 -6.88 15.58 16.14
CA GLN A 112 -6.34 14.24 15.97
C GLN A 112 -4.82 14.24 16.14
N ILE A 113 -4.13 15.18 15.48
CA ILE A 113 -2.69 15.38 15.58
C ILE A 113 -2.29 15.67 17.04
N ARG A 114 -2.97 16.59 17.70
CA ARG A 114 -2.68 16.96 19.09
C ARG A 114 -2.79 15.78 20.04
N GLY A 115 -3.86 14.98 19.94
CA GLY A 115 -4.02 13.81 20.79
C GLY A 115 -3.02 12.69 20.45
N PHE A 116 -2.68 12.54 19.18
CA PHE A 116 -1.65 11.61 18.71
C PHE A 116 -0.25 11.98 19.24
N GLU A 117 0.12 13.26 19.14
CA GLU A 117 1.41 13.74 19.63
C GLU A 117 1.52 13.73 21.14
N ALA A 118 0.41 13.85 21.87
CA ALA A 118 0.41 13.66 23.32
C ALA A 118 0.85 12.23 23.70
N LEU A 119 0.52 11.24 22.88
CA LEU A 119 0.98 9.87 23.08
C LEU A 119 2.47 9.70 22.78
N HIS A 120 2.98 10.37 21.75
CA HIS A 120 4.42 10.41 21.48
C HIS A 120 5.18 11.01 22.65
N ALA A 121 4.76 12.19 23.14
CA ALA A 121 5.40 12.85 24.28
C ALA A 121 5.37 11.95 25.53
N PHE A 122 4.22 11.32 25.80
CA PHE A 122 4.09 10.36 26.90
C PHE A 122 5.09 9.21 26.79
N ALA A 123 5.15 8.56 25.62
CA ALA A 123 6.01 7.41 25.40
C ALA A 123 7.50 7.76 25.47
N MET A 124 7.92 8.90 24.92
CA MET A 124 9.30 9.39 25.03
C MET A 124 9.73 9.63 26.48
N VAL A 125 8.81 10.05 27.36
CA VAL A 125 9.09 10.21 28.80
C VAL A 125 9.13 8.84 29.48
N ARG A 126 8.17 7.95 29.20
CA ARG A 126 8.16 6.58 29.73
C ARG A 126 9.45 5.83 29.37
N ALA A 127 9.98 6.01 28.17
CA ALA A 127 11.21 5.35 27.74
C ALA A 127 12.47 5.73 28.52
N LYS A 128 12.44 6.85 29.28
CA LYS A 128 13.52 7.18 30.23
C LYS A 128 13.53 6.26 31.45
N ILE A 129 12.40 5.60 31.69
CA ILE A 129 12.21 4.61 32.75
C ILE A 129 12.42 3.21 32.17
N SER A 130 12.27 3.03 30.85
CA SER A 130 12.53 1.79 30.12
C SER A 130 14.03 1.45 30.03
N GLY A 131 14.38 0.48 30.84
CA GLY A 131 15.64 -0.27 30.96
C GLY A 131 15.39 -1.32 32.03
N GLU A 132 14.19 -1.89 32.00
CA GLU A 132 13.56 -2.63 33.10
C GLU A 132 14.43 -3.84 33.43
N VAL A 133 15.19 -3.71 34.51
CA VAL A 133 15.79 -4.85 35.19
C VAL A 133 14.62 -5.71 35.61
N ASN A 134 14.54 -6.95 35.12
CA ASN A 134 13.44 -7.84 35.47
C ASN A 134 13.42 -8.02 37.00
N CYS A 135 12.27 -8.42 37.57
CA CYS A 135 12.14 -8.51 39.02
C CYS A 135 13.24 -9.38 39.66
N GLU A 136 13.61 -10.47 38.99
CA GLU A 136 14.63 -11.42 39.44
C GLU A 136 16.01 -10.74 39.53
N ASP A 137 16.41 -10.01 38.49
CA ASP A 137 17.66 -9.25 38.46
C ASP A 137 17.67 -8.14 39.54
N ALA A 138 16.52 -7.49 39.79
CA ALA A 138 16.40 -6.45 40.81
C ALA A 138 16.44 -7.04 42.23
N LEU A 139 15.94 -8.27 42.41
CA LEU A 139 16.02 -9.03 43.66
C LEU A 139 17.47 -9.45 43.96
N GLU A 140 18.25 -9.79 42.93
CA GLU A 140 19.65 -10.21 43.06
C GLU A 140 20.64 -9.04 43.18
N ASN A 141 20.48 -8.01 42.33
CA ASN A 141 21.49 -6.96 42.15
C ASN A 141 21.03 -5.56 42.62
N GLY A 142 19.77 -5.43 43.06
CA GLY A 142 19.14 -4.15 43.38
C GLY A 142 18.65 -3.41 42.14
N ALA A 143 17.65 -2.54 42.33
CA ALA A 143 17.09 -1.74 41.25
C ALA A 143 18.06 -0.61 40.84
N PRO A 144 18.44 -0.49 39.55
CA PRO A 144 19.26 0.61 39.10
C PRO A 144 18.50 1.94 39.17
N PRO A 145 19.19 3.07 39.34
CA PRO A 145 18.54 4.38 39.34
C PRO A 145 17.94 4.69 37.96
N SER A 146 16.77 5.33 37.95
CA SER A 146 16.13 5.80 36.72
C SER A 146 17.03 6.80 35.98
N LYS A 147 17.04 6.75 34.64
CA LYS A 147 17.85 7.66 33.82
C LYS A 147 17.30 9.09 33.91
N PRO A 148 18.14 10.13 33.94
CA PRO A 148 17.66 11.50 33.99
C PRO A 148 16.77 11.83 32.77
N LEU A 149 15.74 12.66 32.99
CA LEU A 149 14.76 13.04 31.95
C LEU A 149 15.39 13.76 30.76
N GLU A 150 16.43 14.58 30.99
CA GLU A 150 17.05 15.45 29.97
C GLU A 150 16.02 16.33 29.25
N ALA A 151 15.17 17.05 29.99
CA ALA A 151 13.98 17.73 29.47
C ALA A 151 14.23 18.70 28.29
N GLN A 152 15.38 19.39 28.26
CA GLN A 152 15.77 20.26 27.13
C GLN A 152 15.99 19.46 25.84
N LYS A 153 16.67 18.31 25.94
CA LYS A 153 16.89 17.42 24.80
C LYS A 153 15.58 16.82 24.32
N LEU A 154 14.69 16.45 25.24
CA LEU A 154 13.34 15.98 24.92
C LEU A 154 12.55 17.02 24.11
N LEU A 155 12.56 18.30 24.51
CA LEU A 155 11.92 19.37 23.75
C LEU A 155 12.51 19.52 22.35
N LYS A 156 13.85 19.47 22.25
CA LYS A 156 14.56 19.57 20.96
C LYS A 156 14.20 18.42 20.02
N ASP A 157 14.20 17.19 20.54
CA ASP A 157 13.86 16.00 19.76
C ASP A 157 12.40 16.04 19.31
N LEU A 158 11.46 16.44 20.16
CA LEU A 158 10.04 16.62 19.80
C LEU A 158 9.87 17.68 18.70
N GLN A 159 10.44 18.87 18.89
CA GLN A 159 10.39 19.96 17.91
C GLN A 159 10.89 19.49 16.54
N TYR A 160 12.00 18.76 16.51
CA TYR A 160 12.61 18.23 15.31
C TYR A 160 11.72 17.21 14.59
N ASN A 161 11.18 16.25 15.34
CA ASN A 161 10.29 15.21 14.80
C ASN A 161 9.03 15.83 14.19
N LEU A 162 8.38 16.75 14.93
CA LEU A 162 7.18 17.43 14.43
C LEU A 162 7.47 18.22 13.15
N GLU A 163 8.61 18.91 13.10
CA GLU A 163 9.01 19.66 11.90
C GLU A 163 9.19 18.75 10.69
N PHE A 164 9.88 17.62 10.87
CA PHE A 164 10.06 16.64 9.80
C PHE A 164 8.73 16.05 9.33
N PHE A 165 7.91 15.54 10.26
CA PHE A 165 6.68 14.83 9.88
C PHE A 165 5.61 15.76 9.34
N TYR A 166 5.42 16.95 9.88
CA TYR A 166 4.25 17.76 9.56
C TYR A 166 4.47 18.88 8.53
N SER A 167 5.71 19.19 8.15
CA SER A 167 5.97 20.23 7.14
C SER A 167 5.27 19.95 5.81
N LEU A 168 5.30 18.71 5.32
CA LEU A 168 4.55 18.32 4.14
C LEU A 168 3.03 18.48 4.30
N LEU A 169 2.44 18.07 5.43
CA LEU A 169 0.98 18.22 5.65
C LEU A 169 0.56 19.69 5.64
N ILE A 170 1.37 20.57 6.22
CA ILE A 170 1.16 22.03 6.13
C ILE A 170 1.17 22.47 4.67
N ASN A 171 2.19 22.06 3.90
CA ASN A 171 2.36 22.51 2.52
C ASN A 171 1.23 22.02 1.61
N ILE A 172 0.84 20.74 1.68
CA ILE A 172 -0.24 20.20 0.86
C ILE A 172 -1.61 20.78 1.26
N SER A 173 -1.83 21.03 2.56
CA SER A 173 -3.06 21.67 3.03
C SER A 173 -3.17 23.12 2.53
N LYS A 174 -2.08 23.89 2.59
CA LYS A 174 -2.03 25.26 2.04
C LYS A 174 -2.30 25.31 0.53
N GLN A 175 -1.96 24.24 -0.19
CA GLN A 175 -2.21 24.11 -1.63
C GLN A 175 -3.56 23.44 -1.94
N GLY A 176 -4.44 23.30 -0.94
CA GLY A 176 -5.84 22.89 -1.12
C GLY A 176 -6.06 21.37 -1.16
N LEU A 177 -5.08 20.55 -0.78
CA LEU A 177 -5.29 19.10 -0.71
C LEU A 177 -6.15 18.74 0.53
N PRO A 178 -7.26 17.99 0.38
CA PRO A 178 -8.04 17.51 1.52
C PRO A 178 -7.25 16.47 2.32
N LEU A 179 -6.73 16.87 3.48
CA LEU A 179 -5.85 16.01 4.29
C LEU A 179 -6.51 14.70 4.73
N GLU A 180 -7.79 14.75 5.12
CA GLU A 180 -8.56 13.56 5.49
C GLU A 180 -8.64 12.54 4.35
N SER A 181 -8.95 13.00 3.13
CA SER A 181 -8.98 12.12 1.96
C SER A 181 -7.59 11.55 1.67
N PHE A 182 -6.54 12.37 1.74
CA PHE A 182 -5.17 11.92 1.50
C PHE A 182 -4.76 10.83 2.49
N LEU A 183 -4.95 11.05 3.80
CA LEU A 183 -4.58 10.08 4.83
C LEU A 183 -5.41 8.80 4.73
N ASN A 184 -6.71 8.90 4.46
CA ASN A 184 -7.58 7.72 4.27
C ASN A 184 -7.16 6.85 3.07
N HIS A 185 -6.55 7.44 2.05
CA HIS A 185 -6.12 6.72 0.85
C HIS A 185 -4.63 6.38 0.83
N LEU A 186 -3.86 6.82 1.84
CA LEU A 186 -2.45 6.53 1.99
C LEU A 186 -2.27 5.07 2.42
N ILE A 187 -1.84 4.24 1.49
CA ILE A 187 -1.49 2.84 1.77
C ILE A 187 0.00 2.78 2.02
N TRP A 188 0.39 2.69 3.29
CA TRP A 188 1.76 2.40 3.65
C TRP A 188 1.84 1.17 4.51
N PHE A 189 2.53 0.16 3.98
CA PHE A 189 2.86 -1.05 4.70
C PHE A 189 4.29 -0.94 5.18
N GLY A 190 4.42 -0.94 6.49
CA GLY A 190 5.69 -0.97 7.18
C GLY A 190 5.36 -0.86 8.63
N SER A 191 5.78 -1.85 9.41
CA SER A 191 5.95 -1.62 10.83
C SER A 191 6.93 -0.47 10.96
N SER A 192 6.45 0.72 11.27
CA SER A 192 7.31 1.81 11.79
C SER A 192 8.16 1.35 12.98
N PHE A 193 7.83 0.17 13.56
CA PHE A 193 8.56 -0.56 14.58
C PHE A 193 9.89 -1.19 14.14
N ASP A 194 10.15 -1.32 12.84
CA ASP A 194 11.34 -2.02 12.37
C ASP A 194 12.12 -1.19 11.35
N TYR A 195 12.43 0.04 11.78
CA TYR A 195 13.41 0.86 11.06
C TYR A 195 14.72 0.07 10.89
N GLN A 196 15.06 -0.85 11.81
CA GLN A 196 16.22 -1.74 11.71
C GLN A 196 16.11 -2.70 10.51
N SER A 197 15.00 -3.40 10.31
CA SER A 197 14.75 -4.20 9.09
C SER A 197 14.79 -3.35 7.84
N THR A 198 14.14 -2.18 7.87
CA THR A 198 14.22 -1.23 6.75
C THR A 198 15.68 -0.82 6.49
N LEU A 199 16.46 -0.64 7.55
CA LEU A 199 17.89 -0.36 7.51
C LEU A 199 18.73 -1.60 7.10
N ILE A 200 18.26 -2.82 7.29
CA ILE A 200 18.95 -4.04 6.83
C ILE A 200 18.72 -4.20 5.33
N ASP A 201 17.46 -4.14 4.90
CA ASP A 201 17.03 -4.30 3.52
C ASP A 201 17.72 -3.30 2.58
N ASN A 202 17.85 -2.04 3.00
CA ASN A 202 18.43 -1.01 2.16
C ASN A 202 19.98 -0.90 2.25
N LEU A 203 20.67 -1.57 3.19
CA LEU A 203 22.15 -1.51 3.31
C LEU A 203 22.84 -2.67 2.61
N ASN A 204 22.05 -3.66 2.15
CA ASN A 204 22.51 -4.80 1.36
C ASN A 204 23.74 -5.48 1.99
N PHE A 205 23.60 -5.90 3.24
CA PHE A 205 24.64 -6.60 3.96
C PHE A 205 25.02 -7.93 3.27
N ALA A 206 26.30 -8.29 3.31
CA ALA A 206 26.79 -9.53 2.69
C ALA A 206 26.34 -10.81 3.42
N SER A 207 26.01 -10.71 4.71
CA SER A 207 25.51 -11.85 5.49
C SER A 207 24.04 -12.09 5.19
N LYS A 208 23.66 -13.36 5.08
CA LYS A 208 22.25 -13.79 5.03
C LYS A 208 21.65 -13.98 6.43
N ASP A 209 22.47 -13.89 7.46
CA ASP A 209 22.04 -14.01 8.86
C ASP A 209 21.47 -12.68 9.36
N TYR A 210 20.19 -12.71 9.74
CA TYR A 210 19.44 -11.53 10.16
C TYR A 210 20.04 -10.90 11.43
N ASP A 211 20.37 -11.71 12.44
CA ASP A 211 20.88 -11.23 13.73
C ASP A 211 22.24 -10.54 13.60
N THR A 212 23.11 -11.07 12.74
CA THR A 212 24.40 -10.43 12.43
C THR A 212 24.20 -9.06 11.77
N ASN A 213 23.29 -8.97 10.80
CA ASN A 213 23.00 -7.70 10.11
C ASN A 213 22.37 -6.69 11.06
N PHE A 214 21.47 -7.15 11.94
CA PHE A 214 20.85 -6.35 12.97
C PHE A 214 21.89 -5.74 13.92
N LYS A 215 22.79 -6.56 14.49
CA LYS A 215 23.89 -6.08 15.33
C LYS A 215 24.82 -5.11 14.60
N ALA A 216 25.03 -5.30 13.29
CA ALA A 216 25.83 -4.38 12.49
C ALA A 216 25.15 -3.01 12.35
N VAL A 217 23.84 -2.98 12.08
CA VAL A 217 23.03 -1.75 12.07
C VAL A 217 23.07 -1.06 13.43
N GLU A 218 22.86 -1.80 14.52
CA GLU A 218 22.91 -1.25 15.89
C GLU A 218 24.25 -0.59 16.18
N ASN A 219 25.36 -1.28 15.85
CA ASN A 219 26.70 -0.73 16.03
C ASN A 219 26.93 0.53 15.17
N MET A 220 26.48 0.53 13.92
CA MET A 220 26.60 1.67 13.01
C MET A 220 25.84 2.87 13.56
N VAL A 221 24.59 2.66 14.01
CA VAL A 221 23.79 3.72 14.59
C VAL A 221 24.44 4.19 15.90
N ALA A 222 24.80 3.30 16.81
CA ALA A 222 25.40 3.67 18.10
C ALA A 222 26.68 4.53 17.92
N LYS A 223 27.63 4.06 17.11
CA LYS A 223 28.98 4.65 16.98
C LYS A 223 29.07 5.75 15.92
N GLY A 224 28.16 5.77 14.95
CA GLY A 224 28.20 6.71 13.83
C GLY A 224 27.89 8.15 14.24
N SER A 225 28.60 9.08 13.61
CA SER A 225 28.51 10.53 13.83
C SER A 225 28.29 11.34 12.55
N SER A 226 28.05 10.68 11.41
CA SER A 226 27.74 11.39 10.16
C SER A 226 26.42 12.18 10.31
N PRO A 227 26.23 13.30 9.59
CA PRO A 227 25.00 14.09 9.65
C PRO A 227 23.74 13.25 9.43
N THR A 228 23.81 12.28 8.52
CA THR A 228 22.75 11.30 8.27
C THR A 228 22.45 10.41 9.47
N ILE A 229 23.48 9.88 10.14
CA ILE A 229 23.30 9.02 11.33
C ILE A 229 22.78 9.84 12.51
N LEU A 230 23.25 11.09 12.67
CA LEU A 230 22.73 12.00 13.68
C LEU A 230 21.25 12.32 13.44
N HIS A 231 20.87 12.60 12.19
CA HIS A 231 19.47 12.81 11.81
C HIS A 231 18.60 11.58 12.09
N LEU A 232 19.10 10.40 11.71
CA LEU A 232 18.44 9.12 12.00
C LEU A 232 18.26 8.91 13.50
N LYS A 233 19.27 9.21 14.34
CA LYS A 233 19.16 9.11 15.81
C LYS A 233 18.04 9.99 16.36
N THR A 234 17.90 11.22 15.86
CA THR A 234 16.86 12.15 16.31
C THR A 234 15.46 11.71 15.85
N LEU A 235 15.31 11.22 14.62
CA LEU A 235 14.03 10.70 14.13
C LEU A 235 13.64 9.38 14.81
N ARG A 236 14.62 8.51 15.08
CA ARG A 236 14.43 7.25 15.80
C ARG A 236 13.80 7.49 17.18
N ALA A 237 14.21 8.54 17.88
CA ALA A 237 13.61 8.89 19.17
C ALA A 237 12.11 9.19 19.06
N GLY A 238 11.60 9.67 17.92
CA GLY A 238 10.16 9.81 17.69
C GLY A 238 9.49 8.50 17.26
N LEU A 239 10.19 7.67 16.47
CA LEU A 239 9.64 6.46 15.85
C LEU A 239 9.62 5.24 16.76
N ASP A 240 10.68 5.01 17.52
CA ASP A 240 10.77 3.89 18.46
C ASP A 240 9.76 4.08 19.58
N ASN A 241 9.50 5.32 20.00
CA ASN A 241 8.65 5.66 21.15
C ASN A 241 7.17 5.68 20.78
N PHE A 242 6.75 4.79 19.88
CA PHE A 242 5.42 4.84 19.31
C PHE A 242 4.49 3.74 19.85
N LEU A 243 3.40 4.17 20.51
CA LEU A 243 2.22 3.37 20.82
C LEU A 243 2.53 1.96 21.37
N PHE A 244 3.13 1.90 22.56
CA PHE A 244 3.21 0.71 23.43
C PHE A 244 3.42 -0.61 22.68
N ASN A 245 4.41 -0.68 21.80
CA ASN A 245 4.70 -1.92 21.09
C ASN A 245 5.53 -2.86 21.98
N ASN A 246 5.19 -4.15 21.98
CA ASN A 246 5.86 -5.15 22.82
C ASN A 246 7.35 -5.31 22.47
N GLY A 247 7.73 -5.07 21.22
CA GLY A 247 9.10 -5.30 20.74
C GLY A 247 10.14 -4.28 21.21
N ASP A 248 9.73 -3.02 21.44
CA ASP A 248 10.67 -1.91 21.64
C ASP A 248 10.86 -1.52 23.11
N TYR A 249 9.90 -1.85 23.98
CA TYR A 249 9.91 -1.46 25.41
C TYR A 249 9.74 -2.61 26.38
N ASP A 250 9.65 -3.85 25.90
CA ASP A 250 9.40 -5.04 26.73
C ASP A 250 8.12 -4.90 27.59
N ILE A 251 7.14 -4.12 27.11
CA ILE A 251 5.88 -3.89 27.80
C ILE A 251 5.03 -5.17 27.73
N ALA A 252 4.57 -5.64 28.89
CA ALA A 252 3.69 -6.80 28.96
C ALA A 252 2.39 -6.56 28.18
N TYR A 253 1.88 -7.62 27.57
CA TYR A 253 0.67 -7.60 26.75
C TYR A 253 -0.55 -7.02 27.49
N GLU A 254 -0.71 -7.34 28.77
CA GLU A 254 -1.82 -6.86 29.59
C GLU A 254 -1.74 -5.35 29.89
N GLU A 255 -0.54 -4.82 30.13
CA GLU A 255 -0.29 -3.38 30.32
C GLU A 255 -0.64 -2.62 29.04
N LYS A 256 -0.13 -3.09 27.89
CA LYS A 256 -0.42 -2.54 26.57
C LYS A 256 -1.93 -2.38 26.36
N ARG A 257 -2.70 -3.45 26.59
CA ARG A 257 -4.16 -3.45 26.43
C ARG A 257 -4.86 -2.47 27.37
N ALA A 258 -4.35 -2.29 28.60
CA ALA A 258 -4.89 -1.34 29.56
C ALA A 258 -4.75 0.10 29.07
N TYR A 259 -3.60 0.46 28.48
CA TYR A 259 -3.42 1.77 27.84
C TYR A 259 -4.43 1.99 26.72
N TYR A 260 -4.53 1.04 25.77
CA TYR A 260 -5.45 1.17 24.62
C TYR A 260 -6.91 1.35 25.01
N LYS A 261 -7.37 0.67 26.07
CA LYS A 261 -8.73 0.81 26.59
C LYS A 261 -9.04 2.25 27.08
N GLN A 262 -8.03 2.98 27.55
CA GLN A 262 -8.20 4.33 28.11
C GLN A 262 -7.95 5.46 27.09
N LEU A 263 -7.30 5.16 25.95
CA LEU A 263 -6.93 6.16 24.93
C LEU A 263 -8.16 6.95 24.43
N GLN A 264 -9.20 6.24 23.97
CA GLN A 264 -10.32 6.86 23.27
C GLN A 264 -11.12 7.80 24.15
N THR A 265 -11.29 7.47 25.44
CA THR A 265 -12.08 8.26 26.39
C THR A 265 -11.35 9.51 26.87
N THR A 266 -10.01 9.52 26.84
CA THR A 266 -9.20 10.61 27.41
C THR A 266 -8.68 11.59 26.34
N LEU A 267 -8.31 11.09 25.16
CA LEU A 267 -7.69 11.90 24.11
C LEU A 267 -8.69 12.43 23.06
N GLY A 268 -9.87 11.81 22.94
CA GLY A 268 -10.81 12.13 21.88
C GLY A 268 -10.30 11.79 20.47
N VAL A 269 -9.31 10.90 20.36
CA VAL A 269 -8.78 10.41 19.08
C VAL A 269 -9.17 8.94 18.90
N SER A 270 -9.70 8.58 17.74
CA SER A 270 -10.06 7.19 17.45
C SER A 270 -8.83 6.34 17.14
N LEU A 271 -8.90 5.01 17.36
CA LEU A 271 -7.83 4.10 16.94
C LEU A 271 -7.59 4.15 15.42
N TYR A 272 -8.64 4.45 14.66
CA TYR A 272 -8.55 4.64 13.23
C TYR A 272 -7.68 5.86 12.88
N ASP A 273 -7.95 7.03 13.48
CA ASP A 273 -7.16 8.26 13.24
C ASP A 273 -5.69 8.06 13.63
N MET A 274 -5.42 7.37 14.74
CA MET A 274 -4.05 7.04 15.16
C MET A 274 -3.35 6.16 14.14
N GLN A 275 -4.05 5.17 13.57
CA GLN A 275 -3.49 4.30 12.54
C GLN A 275 -3.19 5.07 11.25
N LEU A 276 -4.03 6.03 10.85
CA LEU A 276 -3.76 6.88 9.69
C LEU A 276 -2.51 7.74 9.87
N LEU A 277 -2.37 8.37 11.04
CA LEU A 277 -1.19 9.17 11.37
C LEU A 277 0.08 8.32 11.50
N LYS A 278 -0.04 7.10 12.04
CA LYS A 278 1.04 6.10 12.03
C LYS A 278 1.50 5.75 10.62
N ASN A 279 0.57 5.42 9.72
CA ASN A 279 0.89 5.10 8.33
C ASN A 279 1.60 6.27 7.66
N TYR A 280 1.19 7.50 7.98
CA TYR A 280 1.84 8.71 7.50
C TYR A 280 3.27 8.89 8.03
N TYR A 281 3.51 8.65 9.32
CA TYR A 281 4.85 8.65 9.91
C TYR A 281 5.75 7.61 9.21
N ALA A 282 5.27 6.38 9.07
CA ALA A 282 5.99 5.30 8.40
C ALA A 282 6.31 5.66 6.94
N TYR A 283 5.36 6.27 6.23
CA TYR A 283 5.53 6.77 4.87
C TYR A 283 6.65 7.82 4.78
N ARG A 284 6.57 8.89 5.58
CA ARG A 284 7.56 9.98 5.56
C ARG A 284 8.96 9.48 5.85
N PHE A 285 9.08 8.61 6.84
CA PHE A 285 10.37 8.10 7.28
C PHE A 285 11.00 7.14 6.26
N ASP A 286 10.26 6.13 5.77
CA ASP A 286 10.81 5.15 4.81
C ASP A 286 11.22 5.83 3.50
N ILE A 287 10.47 6.82 3.01
CA ILE A 287 10.84 7.57 1.80
C ILE A 287 12.10 8.40 1.99
N TRP A 288 12.21 9.11 3.11
CA TRP A 288 13.45 9.81 3.44
C TRP A 288 14.64 8.84 3.50
N LEU A 289 14.46 7.69 4.16
CA LEU A 289 15.53 6.72 4.37
C LEU A 289 16.01 6.07 3.06
N LYS A 290 15.08 5.68 2.19
CA LYS A 290 15.39 5.11 0.86
C LYS A 290 16.15 6.11 -0.03
N GLY A 291 15.76 7.38 0.00
CA GLY A 291 16.45 8.44 -0.74
C GLY A 291 17.85 8.77 -0.20
N VAL A 292 18.08 8.61 1.11
CA VAL A 292 19.38 8.86 1.73
C VAL A 292 20.44 7.82 1.32
N ARG A 293 20.06 6.54 1.25
CA ARG A 293 21.01 5.43 1.05
C ARG A 293 21.44 5.24 -0.39
N THR A 294 20.50 5.44 -1.31
CA THR A 294 20.74 5.35 -2.75
C THR A 294 21.66 6.47 -3.27
N LEU A 295 21.94 7.48 -2.45
CA LEU A 295 22.83 8.60 -2.74
C LEU A 295 24.08 8.63 -1.83
N SER A 296 24.43 7.50 -1.18
CA SER A 296 25.62 7.41 -0.33
C SER A 296 26.91 7.46 -1.17
N PRO A 297 27.87 8.35 -0.85
CA PRO A 297 29.14 8.50 -1.60
C PRO A 297 30.07 7.27 -1.54
N SER A 298 29.71 6.23 -0.79
CA SER A 298 30.41 4.96 -0.72
C SER A 298 30.16 4.03 -1.92
N GLN A 299 29.29 4.42 -2.86
CA GLN A 299 29.14 3.74 -4.15
C GLN A 299 29.45 4.74 -5.28
N PRO A 300 30.14 4.31 -6.36
CA PRO A 300 30.34 5.16 -7.53
C PRO A 300 28.98 5.61 -8.09
N PRO A 301 28.90 6.78 -8.77
CA PRO A 301 27.68 7.24 -9.40
C PRO A 301 27.06 6.08 -10.18
N ALA A 302 25.82 5.74 -9.84
CA ALA A 302 25.14 4.65 -10.51
C ALA A 302 25.04 5.01 -12.01
N PRO A 303 25.34 4.09 -12.94
CA PRO A 303 25.04 4.32 -14.34
C PRO A 303 23.54 4.67 -14.50
N LEU A 304 23.21 5.45 -15.53
CA LEU A 304 21.87 6.03 -15.76
C LEU A 304 20.71 5.01 -15.72
N ASP A 305 20.99 3.72 -15.89
CA ASP A 305 20.06 2.59 -15.81
C ASP A 305 19.85 2.01 -14.40
N ARG A 306 20.51 2.57 -13.37
CA ARG A 306 20.53 2.05 -11.98
C ARG A 306 20.14 3.06 -10.89
N VAL A 307 19.85 4.31 -11.24
CA VAL A 307 19.23 5.24 -10.28
C VAL A 307 17.77 4.80 -10.10
N GLY A 308 17.49 4.05 -9.05
CA GLY A 308 16.12 3.64 -8.73
C GLY A 308 15.23 4.84 -8.43
N PHE A 309 13.95 4.78 -8.82
CA PHE A 309 12.99 5.88 -8.63
C PHE A 309 13.02 6.52 -7.22
N TYR A 310 13.18 5.71 -6.16
CA TYR A 310 13.25 6.20 -4.78
C TYR A 310 14.42 7.13 -4.50
N ALA A 311 15.53 7.01 -5.23
CA ALA A 311 16.67 7.91 -5.13
C ALA A 311 16.31 9.34 -5.55
N CYS A 312 15.39 9.48 -6.50
CA CYS A 312 14.96 10.76 -7.05
C CYS A 312 13.97 11.52 -6.16
N LEU A 313 13.45 10.90 -5.09
CA LEU A 313 12.49 11.54 -4.19
C LEU A 313 13.15 12.45 -3.13
N LYS A 314 14.49 12.38 -2.99
CA LYS A 314 15.24 13.21 -2.05
C LYS A 314 15.76 14.48 -2.72
N ASP A 315 15.82 15.55 -1.93
CA ASP A 315 16.46 16.83 -2.24
C ASP A 315 17.99 16.68 -2.36
N SER A 316 18.45 16.11 -3.47
CA SER A 316 19.87 16.07 -3.81
C SER A 316 20.08 16.58 -5.22
N THR A 317 20.79 17.70 -5.31
CA THR A 317 21.13 18.40 -6.55
C THR A 317 22.17 17.65 -7.39
N THR A 318 22.81 16.60 -6.87
CA THR A 318 23.92 15.89 -7.54
C THR A 318 23.48 15.00 -8.70
N ASP A 319 22.25 14.47 -8.68
CA ASP A 319 21.77 13.49 -9.67
C ASP A 319 20.55 13.96 -10.47
N THR A 320 20.32 15.28 -10.50
CA THR A 320 19.12 15.88 -11.11
C THR A 320 18.93 15.45 -12.58
N LEU A 321 19.99 15.39 -13.39
CA LEU A 321 19.87 14.99 -14.81
C LEU A 321 19.43 13.53 -14.99
N ALA A 322 19.96 12.62 -14.17
CA ALA A 322 19.58 11.20 -14.21
C ALA A 322 18.11 11.03 -13.78
N CYS A 323 17.72 11.71 -12.70
CA CYS A 323 16.34 11.72 -12.23
C CYS A 323 15.37 12.35 -13.23
N GLN A 324 15.77 13.42 -13.92
CA GLN A 324 14.97 14.00 -15.01
C GLN A 324 14.77 13.02 -16.17
N ALA A 325 15.80 12.23 -16.52
CA ALA A 325 15.67 11.21 -17.57
C ALA A 325 14.68 10.11 -17.15
N LEU A 326 14.76 9.63 -15.91
CA LEU A 326 13.83 8.65 -15.35
C LEU A 326 12.39 9.18 -15.28
N LEU A 327 12.19 10.42 -14.80
CA LEU A 327 10.86 11.00 -14.65
C LEU A 327 10.18 11.35 -15.99
N LYS A 328 10.94 11.51 -17.08
CA LYS A 328 10.38 11.63 -18.44
C LYS A 328 9.75 10.33 -18.93
N ASN A 329 10.29 9.18 -18.50
CA ASN A 329 9.79 7.85 -18.85
C ASN A 329 9.74 6.98 -17.60
N PRO A 330 8.77 7.21 -16.69
CA PRO A 330 8.75 6.55 -15.40
C PRO A 330 8.64 5.03 -15.53
N ASP A 331 9.38 4.33 -14.68
CA ASP A 331 9.36 2.87 -14.59
C ASP A 331 8.13 2.36 -13.79
N MET A 332 8.03 1.04 -13.67
CA MET A 332 6.93 0.43 -12.93
C MET A 332 6.95 0.68 -11.42
N ASP A 333 8.12 0.95 -10.85
CA ASP A 333 8.25 1.25 -9.42
C ASP A 333 7.68 2.63 -9.11
N PHE A 334 7.89 3.62 -9.99
CA PHE A 334 7.19 4.90 -9.97
C PHE A 334 5.67 4.70 -9.97
N TYR A 335 5.14 3.94 -10.94
CA TYR A 335 3.69 3.75 -11.06
C TYR A 335 3.09 3.04 -9.86
N ASN A 336 3.78 2.03 -9.33
CA ASN A 336 3.35 1.31 -8.14
C ASN A 336 3.37 2.20 -6.89
N TYR A 337 4.44 2.97 -6.72
CA TYR A 337 4.54 3.95 -5.63
C TYR A 337 3.43 5.00 -5.70
N PHE A 338 3.26 5.64 -6.86
CA PHE A 338 2.29 6.71 -7.02
C PHE A 338 0.85 6.21 -6.84
N ARG A 339 0.58 4.96 -7.20
CA ARG A 339 -0.72 4.30 -6.96
C ARG A 339 -0.99 4.01 -5.48
N ARG A 340 0.04 3.73 -4.67
CA ARG A 340 -0.07 3.47 -3.22
C ARG A 340 -0.18 4.74 -2.40
N VAL A 341 0.71 5.69 -2.68
CA VAL A 341 0.86 6.93 -1.91
C VAL A 341 -0.06 8.03 -2.41
N ARG A 342 -0.42 7.99 -3.71
CA ARG A 342 -1.23 9.00 -4.41
C ARG A 342 -0.63 10.40 -4.45
N LEU A 343 0.58 10.58 -3.95
CA LEU A 343 1.26 11.85 -3.88
C LEU A 343 2.73 11.66 -4.28
N ILE A 344 3.20 12.48 -5.21
CA ILE A 344 4.63 12.66 -5.48
C ILE A 344 5.06 13.98 -4.85
N THR A 345 6.13 13.91 -4.07
CA THR A 345 6.77 15.05 -3.41
C THR A 345 8.28 14.98 -3.65
N PHE A 346 8.91 16.15 -3.69
CA PHE A 346 10.37 16.28 -3.64
C PHE A 346 10.69 17.07 -2.36
N GLY A 347 11.24 16.38 -1.36
CA GLY A 347 11.28 16.91 0.01
C GLY A 347 9.88 17.22 0.56
N ASP A 348 9.69 18.43 1.07
CA ASP A 348 8.39 18.93 1.55
C ASP A 348 7.58 19.67 0.46
N GLU A 349 8.09 19.76 -0.78
CA GLU A 349 7.36 20.35 -1.91
C GLU A 349 6.48 19.30 -2.59
N PRO A 350 5.14 19.44 -2.58
CA PRO A 350 4.27 18.56 -3.33
C PRO A 350 4.32 18.86 -4.82
N CYS A 351 4.18 17.81 -5.63
CA CYS A 351 4.31 17.91 -7.08
C CYS A 351 3.07 17.44 -7.84
N LEU A 352 2.68 16.19 -7.65
CA LEU A 352 1.52 15.57 -8.30
C LEU A 352 0.68 14.83 -7.28
N TYR A 353 -0.64 14.97 -7.38
CA TYR A 353 -1.61 14.17 -6.65
C TYR A 353 -2.45 13.34 -7.61
N LEU A 354 -2.68 12.07 -7.24
CA LEU A 354 -3.57 11.16 -7.94
C LEU A 354 -4.94 11.17 -7.24
N THR A 355 -5.89 11.90 -7.80
CA THR A 355 -7.25 12.01 -7.25
C THR A 355 -7.92 10.64 -7.16
N PRO A 356 -8.92 10.43 -6.28
CA PRO A 356 -9.70 9.19 -6.21
C PRO A 356 -10.26 8.69 -7.55
N GLN A 357 -10.45 9.57 -8.53
CA GLN A 357 -10.91 9.24 -9.89
C GLN A 357 -9.76 8.80 -10.82
N ASN A 358 -8.55 8.62 -10.29
CA ASN A 358 -7.34 8.30 -11.05
C ASN A 358 -6.96 9.41 -12.05
N THR A 359 -7.28 10.68 -11.73
CA THR A 359 -6.84 11.86 -12.50
C THR A 359 -5.67 12.54 -11.82
N LEU A 360 -4.83 13.21 -12.61
CA LEU A 360 -3.69 13.97 -12.08
C LEU A 360 -4.11 15.38 -11.71
N GLN A 361 -3.69 15.80 -10.52
CA GLN A 361 -3.73 17.18 -10.06
C GLN A 361 -2.30 17.66 -9.83
N ASN A 362 -1.96 18.81 -10.42
CA ASN A 362 -0.63 19.41 -10.29
C ASN A 362 -0.60 20.40 -9.12
N PHE A 363 0.53 20.43 -8.43
CA PHE A 363 0.84 21.44 -7.42
C PHE A 363 1.86 22.45 -7.97
N PRO A 364 1.71 23.75 -7.69
CA PRO A 364 2.79 24.70 -7.91
C PRO A 364 4.06 24.29 -7.15
N SER A 365 5.15 24.02 -7.87
CA SER A 365 6.43 23.64 -7.28
C SER A 365 7.59 24.34 -7.98
N LYS A 366 8.62 24.70 -7.20
CA LYS A 366 9.84 25.31 -7.72
C LYS A 366 10.87 24.25 -8.11
N ASP A 367 10.73 23.05 -7.56
CA ASP A 367 11.61 21.91 -7.78
C ASP A 367 11.75 21.54 -9.29
N PRO A 368 12.99 21.39 -9.79
CA PRO A 368 13.24 21.08 -11.20
C PRO A 368 12.81 19.66 -11.62
N LEU A 369 12.83 18.69 -10.71
CA LEU A 369 12.32 17.34 -10.95
C LEU A 369 10.80 17.36 -11.05
N CYS A 370 10.14 18.15 -10.20
CA CYS A 370 8.70 18.33 -10.31
C CYS A 370 8.28 18.93 -11.65
N LYS A 371 8.94 20.02 -12.08
CA LYS A 371 8.67 20.63 -13.39
C LYS A 371 8.85 19.64 -14.54
N THR A 372 9.87 18.78 -14.45
CA THR A 372 10.12 17.75 -15.46
C THR A 372 8.99 16.72 -15.51
N LEU A 373 8.55 16.25 -14.33
CA LEU A 373 7.46 15.28 -14.22
C LEU A 373 6.11 15.88 -14.67
N GLN A 374 5.82 17.14 -14.34
CA GLN A 374 4.61 17.83 -14.77
C GLN A 374 4.59 18.09 -16.28
N ALA A 375 5.75 18.34 -16.89
CA ALA A 375 5.89 18.47 -18.34
C ALA A 375 5.76 17.12 -19.08
N ASN A 376 5.94 16.00 -18.39
CA ASN A 376 5.84 14.64 -18.92
C ASN A 376 4.88 13.81 -18.04
N PRO A 377 3.59 14.18 -17.97
CA PRO A 377 2.68 13.62 -16.99
C PRO A 377 2.54 12.10 -17.15
N PRO A 378 2.64 11.32 -16.07
CA PRO A 378 2.58 9.87 -16.15
C PRO A 378 1.18 9.43 -16.60
N GLN A 379 1.12 8.54 -17.59
CA GLN A 379 -0.16 7.98 -18.04
C GLN A 379 -0.71 7.02 -16.98
N MET A 380 -1.75 7.40 -16.22
CA MET A 380 -2.25 6.61 -15.08
C MET A 380 -3.29 5.54 -15.43
N GLY A 381 -3.64 5.40 -16.71
CA GLY A 381 -4.68 4.47 -17.17
C GLY A 381 -6.04 5.14 -17.26
N VAL A 382 -7.11 4.34 -17.31
CA VAL A 382 -8.48 4.87 -17.39
C VAL A 382 -8.90 5.64 -16.14
N VAL A 383 -9.70 6.67 -16.36
CA VAL A 383 -10.36 7.45 -15.29
C VAL A 383 -11.42 6.58 -14.64
N VAL A 384 -11.43 6.54 -13.32
CA VAL A 384 -12.48 5.87 -12.54
C VAL A 384 -13.67 6.83 -12.42
N PRO A 385 -14.87 6.46 -12.91
CA PRO A 385 -16.05 7.30 -12.74
C PRO A 385 -16.31 7.64 -11.27
N SER A 386 -16.69 8.89 -10.98
CA SER A 386 -16.84 9.38 -9.61
C SER A 386 -17.88 8.61 -8.80
N ASN A 387 -18.97 8.19 -9.44
CA ASN A 387 -20.00 7.34 -8.83
C ASN A 387 -19.46 5.94 -8.46
N VAL A 388 -18.58 5.35 -9.29
CA VAL A 388 -17.93 4.06 -9.00
C VAL A 388 -16.96 4.20 -7.82
N ALA A 389 -16.08 5.21 -7.86
CA ALA A 389 -15.14 5.46 -6.77
C ALA A 389 -15.86 5.66 -5.43
N LYS A 390 -16.97 6.43 -5.45
CA LYS A 390 -17.82 6.64 -4.27
C LYS A 390 -18.47 5.35 -3.79
N ALA A 391 -19.03 4.53 -4.69
CA ALA A 391 -19.65 3.26 -4.31
C ALA A 391 -18.65 2.30 -3.64
N PHE A 392 -17.41 2.25 -4.12
CA PHE A 392 -16.34 1.47 -3.49
C PHE A 392 -15.96 2.01 -2.10
N GLN A 393 -15.86 3.32 -1.94
CA GLN A 393 -15.57 3.93 -0.64
C GLN A 393 -16.66 3.59 0.38
N GLU A 394 -17.93 3.81 0.02
CA GLU A 394 -19.06 3.52 0.90
C GLU A 394 -19.17 2.03 1.24
N ALA A 395 -18.83 1.13 0.32
CA ALA A 395 -18.80 -0.31 0.59
C ALA A 395 -17.67 -0.72 1.52
N GLN A 396 -16.48 -0.13 1.37
CA GLN A 396 -15.35 -0.37 2.26
C GLN A 396 -15.68 0.15 3.68
N ASP A 397 -16.25 1.35 3.79
CA ASP A 397 -16.67 1.93 5.07
C ASP A 397 -17.77 1.09 5.74
N ALA A 398 -18.75 0.62 4.96
CA ALA A 398 -19.80 -0.26 5.47
C ALA A 398 -19.24 -1.62 5.94
N LEU A 399 -18.24 -2.18 5.25
CA LEU A 399 -17.58 -3.41 5.69
C LEU A 399 -16.80 -3.19 7.00
N ILE A 400 -16.03 -2.11 7.10
CA ILE A 400 -15.31 -1.75 8.33
C ILE A 400 -16.29 -1.58 9.49
N HIS A 401 -17.40 -0.88 9.26
CA HIS A 401 -18.44 -0.69 10.27
C HIS A 401 -19.05 -2.04 10.70
N MET A 402 -19.43 -2.88 9.74
CA MET A 402 -19.98 -4.22 9.99
C MET A 402 -19.02 -5.06 10.82
N ILE A 403 -17.73 -5.07 10.51
CA ILE A 403 -16.76 -5.90 11.22
C ILE A 403 -16.48 -5.36 12.63
N ASN A 404 -16.37 -4.04 12.80
CA ASN A 404 -15.95 -3.44 14.07
C ASN A 404 -17.08 -3.18 15.07
N LYS A 405 -18.35 -3.17 14.64
CA LYS A 405 -19.48 -2.83 15.51
C LYS A 405 -20.46 -3.99 15.64
N THR A 406 -20.68 -4.44 16.86
CA THR A 406 -21.78 -5.32 17.22
C THR A 406 -23.13 -4.65 16.91
N PRO A 407 -24.11 -5.35 16.30
CA PRO A 407 -24.20 -6.80 16.12
C PRO A 407 -23.65 -7.32 14.78
N HIS A 408 -22.82 -6.56 14.06
CA HIS A 408 -22.29 -6.92 12.74
C HIS A 408 -23.38 -7.04 11.66
N ASP A 409 -24.29 -6.06 11.59
CA ASP A 409 -25.38 -6.03 10.62
C ASP A 409 -24.84 -6.02 9.17
N LEU A 410 -25.19 -7.08 8.46
CA LEU A 410 -24.77 -7.34 7.08
C LEU A 410 -25.57 -6.55 6.04
N LYS A 411 -26.78 -6.10 6.39
CA LYS A 411 -27.71 -5.50 5.43
C LYS A 411 -27.14 -4.23 4.77
N PRO A 412 -26.60 -3.24 5.51
CA PRO A 412 -26.02 -2.05 4.90
C PRO A 412 -24.87 -2.41 3.93
N PHE A 413 -24.01 -3.36 4.31
CA PHE A 413 -22.90 -3.77 3.46
C PHE A 413 -23.39 -4.44 2.17
N LYS A 414 -24.39 -5.32 2.24
CA LYS A 414 -25.00 -5.96 1.06
C LYS A 414 -25.58 -4.94 0.08
N ASP A 415 -26.26 -3.91 0.60
CA ASP A 415 -26.81 -2.82 -0.23
C ASP A 415 -25.69 -2.03 -0.93
N ARG A 416 -24.56 -1.79 -0.24
CA ARG A 416 -23.38 -1.13 -0.86
C ARG A 416 -22.71 -1.97 -1.94
N LEU A 417 -22.66 -3.29 -1.79
CA LEU A 417 -22.17 -4.16 -2.87
C LEU A 417 -23.07 -4.06 -4.11
N GLN A 418 -24.39 -4.00 -3.93
CA GLN A 418 -25.33 -3.81 -5.03
C GLN A 418 -25.12 -2.45 -5.72
N ALA A 419 -24.85 -1.39 -4.96
CA ALA A 419 -24.55 -0.07 -5.50
C ALA A 419 -23.28 -0.07 -6.37
N ILE A 420 -22.24 -0.84 -6.01
CA ILE A 420 -21.06 -1.02 -6.87
C ILE A 420 -21.48 -1.64 -8.21
N LEU A 421 -22.21 -2.75 -8.18
CA LEU A 421 -22.63 -3.44 -9.41
C LEU A 421 -23.44 -2.50 -10.32
N GLN A 422 -24.34 -1.69 -9.75
CA GLN A 422 -25.13 -0.68 -10.46
C GLN A 422 -24.32 0.50 -11.00
N ALA A 423 -23.16 0.79 -10.42
CA ALA A 423 -22.28 1.86 -10.89
C ALA A 423 -21.34 1.40 -12.04
N THR A 424 -21.23 0.10 -12.28
CA THR A 424 -20.29 -0.51 -13.24
C THR A 424 -20.98 -0.93 -14.54
N PRO A 425 -20.22 -1.31 -15.60
CA PRO A 425 -20.81 -1.84 -16.83
C PRO A 425 -21.74 -3.04 -16.64
N LEU A 426 -21.63 -3.79 -15.52
CA LEU A 426 -22.55 -4.88 -15.21
C LEU A 426 -24.01 -4.40 -15.01
N ALA A 427 -24.23 -3.11 -14.75
CA ALA A 427 -25.57 -2.53 -14.64
C ALA A 427 -26.39 -2.66 -15.94
N SER A 428 -25.76 -2.85 -17.10
CA SER A 428 -26.50 -3.14 -18.34
C SER A 428 -27.09 -4.55 -18.38
N LEU A 429 -26.74 -5.42 -17.45
CA LEU A 429 -27.14 -6.83 -17.42
C LEU A 429 -28.43 -7.03 -16.59
N GLN A 430 -29.52 -6.39 -17.00
CA GLN A 430 -30.81 -6.42 -16.28
C GLN A 430 -31.70 -7.62 -16.63
N ASP A 431 -31.38 -8.37 -17.68
CA ASP A 431 -32.12 -9.57 -18.08
C ASP A 431 -31.95 -10.67 -17.01
N PRO A 432 -33.02 -11.37 -16.58
CA PRO A 432 -32.96 -12.43 -15.57
C PRO A 432 -31.87 -13.48 -15.80
N LYS A 433 -31.49 -13.71 -17.07
CA LYS A 433 -30.40 -14.62 -17.44
C LYS A 433 -29.03 -14.19 -16.92
N TRP A 434 -28.86 -12.96 -16.44
CA TRP A 434 -27.61 -12.44 -15.89
C TRP A 434 -27.61 -12.32 -14.37
N GLN A 435 -28.73 -12.63 -13.71
CA GLN A 435 -28.86 -12.47 -12.26
C GLN A 435 -27.74 -13.20 -11.49
N HIS A 436 -27.38 -14.39 -11.97
CA HIS A 436 -26.31 -15.19 -11.38
C HIS A 436 -24.91 -14.58 -11.56
N VAL A 437 -24.68 -13.72 -12.57
CA VAL A 437 -23.41 -12.96 -12.71
C VAL A 437 -23.32 -11.94 -11.61
N LEU A 438 -24.41 -11.21 -11.38
CA LEU A 438 -24.45 -10.18 -10.33
C LEU A 438 -24.24 -10.82 -8.95
N ASP A 439 -24.81 -12.00 -8.70
CA ASP A 439 -24.57 -12.74 -7.45
C ASP A 439 -23.13 -13.29 -7.35
N TYR A 440 -22.55 -13.77 -8.45
CA TYR A 440 -21.15 -14.21 -8.50
C TYR A 440 -20.16 -13.05 -8.31
N GLU A 441 -20.41 -11.90 -8.93
CA GLU A 441 -19.56 -10.73 -8.79
C GLU A 441 -19.72 -10.03 -7.43
N ARG A 442 -20.90 -10.12 -6.80
CA ARG A 442 -21.06 -9.73 -5.38
C ARG A 442 -20.11 -10.51 -4.48
N LEU A 443 -19.91 -11.80 -4.76
CA LEU A 443 -18.98 -12.66 -4.02
C LEU A 443 -17.52 -12.25 -4.25
N HIS A 444 -17.12 -11.91 -5.49
CA HIS A 444 -15.78 -11.37 -5.78
C HIS A 444 -15.53 -10.01 -5.11
N LEU A 445 -16.51 -9.11 -5.13
CA LEU A 445 -16.43 -7.83 -4.44
C LEU A 445 -16.22 -8.01 -2.93
N LEU A 446 -16.95 -8.94 -2.29
CA LEU A 446 -16.70 -9.29 -0.88
C LEU A 446 -15.24 -9.68 -0.65
N ALA A 447 -14.69 -10.55 -1.50
CA ALA A 447 -13.33 -11.07 -1.34
C ALA A 447 -12.24 -9.99 -1.55
N LEU A 448 -12.46 -9.07 -2.50
CA LEU A 448 -11.57 -7.93 -2.76
C LEU A 448 -11.66 -6.88 -1.64
N LEU A 449 -12.87 -6.52 -1.20
CA LEU A 449 -13.08 -5.57 -0.10
C LEU A 449 -12.54 -6.12 1.22
N SER A 450 -12.77 -7.39 1.52
CA SER A 450 -12.19 -8.03 2.71
C SER A 450 -10.67 -8.14 2.63
N GLY A 451 -10.11 -8.36 1.44
CA GLY A 451 -8.66 -8.32 1.19
C GLY A 451 -8.07 -6.93 1.33
N SER A 452 -8.87 -5.88 1.15
CA SER A 452 -8.44 -4.48 1.26
C SER A 452 -8.27 -4.00 2.70
N LEU A 453 -8.84 -4.73 3.66
CA LEU A 453 -8.76 -4.36 5.08
C LEU A 453 -7.51 -4.93 5.72
N ASN A 454 -7.06 -4.27 6.78
CA ASN A 454 -6.05 -4.75 7.70
C ASN A 454 -6.59 -4.67 9.14
N PHE A 455 -5.93 -5.32 10.10
CA PHE A 455 -6.26 -5.20 11.53
C PHE A 455 -5.24 -4.27 12.19
N THR A 456 -5.69 -3.46 13.15
CA THR A 456 -4.81 -2.55 13.89
C THR A 456 -3.80 -3.31 14.73
N ASP A 457 -2.57 -2.77 14.84
CA ASP A 457 -1.51 -3.30 15.72
C ASP A 457 -1.80 -3.10 17.23
N PHE A 458 -2.96 -2.53 17.55
CA PHE A 458 -3.40 -2.14 18.89
C PHE A 458 -4.11 -3.25 19.67
N ASP A 459 -4.11 -4.48 19.16
CA ASP A 459 -4.60 -5.64 19.90
C ASP A 459 -6.10 -5.54 20.31
N THR A 460 -6.89 -4.93 19.43
CA THR A 460 -8.34 -4.73 19.61
C THR A 460 -9.19 -5.41 18.52
N ASP A 461 -8.61 -6.31 17.70
CA ASP A 461 -9.25 -6.92 16.52
C ASP A 461 -10.01 -5.90 15.64
N THR A 462 -9.57 -4.63 15.65
CA THR A 462 -10.25 -3.55 14.95
C THR A 462 -9.72 -3.47 13.53
N TYR A 463 -10.61 -3.54 12.56
CA TYR A 463 -10.27 -3.50 11.15
C TYR A 463 -10.25 -2.06 10.62
N TYR A 464 -9.37 -1.77 9.67
CA TYR A 464 -9.27 -0.49 9.00
C TYR A 464 -8.89 -0.67 7.53
N SER A 465 -9.03 0.39 6.71
CA SER A 465 -8.56 0.38 5.33
C SER A 465 -7.03 0.41 5.31
N GLY A 466 -6.39 -0.69 4.89
CA GLY A 466 -4.95 -0.85 5.08
C GLY A 466 -4.21 -1.46 3.91
N SER A 467 -4.87 -2.26 3.08
CA SER A 467 -4.20 -3.05 2.04
C SER A 467 -4.35 -2.49 0.63
N VAL A 468 -5.54 -2.00 0.32
CA VAL A 468 -5.87 -1.40 -0.97
C VAL A 468 -6.89 -0.29 -0.73
N SER A 469 -6.64 0.91 -1.25
CA SER A 469 -7.58 2.04 -1.12
C SER A 469 -8.79 1.82 -2.02
N ALA A 470 -9.96 2.31 -1.62
CA ALA A 470 -11.19 2.18 -2.40
C ALA A 470 -11.05 2.64 -3.87
N PRO A 471 -10.37 3.76 -4.19
CA PRO A 471 -10.07 4.14 -5.57
C PRO A 471 -9.29 3.08 -6.36
N MET A 472 -8.31 2.43 -5.72
CA MET A 472 -7.51 1.39 -6.36
C MET A 472 -8.32 0.11 -6.58
N LEU A 473 -9.19 -0.25 -5.63
CA LEU A 473 -10.15 -1.35 -5.81
C LEU A 473 -11.07 -1.09 -6.99
N ALA A 474 -11.62 0.11 -7.10
CA ALA A 474 -12.49 0.50 -8.21
C ALA A 474 -11.77 0.39 -9.56
N TYR A 475 -10.54 0.93 -9.65
CA TYR A 475 -9.70 0.83 -10.84
C TYR A 475 -9.42 -0.63 -11.24
N ASN A 476 -8.93 -1.44 -10.30
CA ASN A 476 -8.61 -2.84 -10.53
C ASN A 476 -9.86 -3.65 -10.91
N TYR A 477 -11.00 -3.37 -10.29
CA TYR A 477 -12.24 -4.06 -10.58
C TYR A 477 -12.80 -3.72 -11.96
N LEU A 478 -12.75 -2.45 -12.39
CA LEU A 478 -13.16 -2.08 -13.75
C LEU A 478 -12.31 -2.77 -14.83
N HIS A 479 -10.99 -2.86 -14.61
CA HIS A 479 -10.10 -3.61 -15.51
C HIS A 479 -10.38 -5.11 -15.50
N LEU A 480 -10.71 -5.68 -14.34
CA LEU A 480 -11.13 -7.07 -14.21
C LEU A 480 -12.41 -7.32 -15.00
N LEU A 481 -13.41 -6.45 -14.86
CA LEU A 481 -14.67 -6.56 -15.61
C LEU A 481 -14.46 -6.44 -17.11
N ASP A 482 -13.61 -5.52 -17.57
CA ASP A 482 -13.30 -5.39 -18.99
C ASP A 482 -12.64 -6.66 -19.54
N PHE A 483 -11.67 -7.19 -18.81
CA PHE A 483 -10.92 -8.40 -19.20
C PHE A 483 -11.83 -9.65 -19.27
N PHE A 484 -12.71 -9.87 -18.29
CA PHE A 484 -13.53 -11.08 -18.23
C PHE A 484 -14.82 -10.96 -19.06
N TYR A 485 -15.53 -9.83 -18.97
CA TYR A 485 -16.91 -9.75 -19.44
C TYR A 485 -17.11 -9.01 -20.75
N THR A 486 -16.26 -8.05 -21.13
CA THR A 486 -16.48 -7.24 -22.35
C THR A 486 -16.73 -8.09 -23.60
N PRO A 487 -15.95 -9.15 -23.89
CA PRO A 487 -16.19 -9.99 -25.07
C PRO A 487 -17.53 -10.73 -25.02
N LEU A 488 -17.91 -11.25 -23.84
CA LEU A 488 -19.15 -11.98 -23.65
C LEU A 488 -20.38 -11.05 -23.76
N ILE A 489 -20.32 -9.88 -23.12
CA ILE A 489 -21.38 -8.86 -23.18
C ILE A 489 -21.63 -8.44 -24.64
N LYS A 490 -20.56 -8.14 -25.40
CA LYS A 490 -20.69 -7.80 -26.82
C LYS A 490 -21.24 -8.95 -27.65
N ALA A 491 -20.85 -10.19 -27.37
CA ALA A 491 -21.38 -11.35 -28.10
C ALA A 491 -22.89 -11.53 -27.86
N VAL A 492 -23.34 -11.28 -26.62
CA VAL A 492 -24.77 -11.35 -26.26
C VAL A 492 -25.57 -10.22 -26.90
N GLN A 493 -25.01 -9.01 -26.97
CA GLN A 493 -25.61 -7.91 -27.75
C GLN A 493 -25.77 -8.26 -29.24
N LEU A 494 -24.95 -9.18 -29.76
CA LEU A 494 -25.02 -9.70 -31.13
C LEU A 494 -25.80 -11.01 -31.25
N GLY A 495 -26.54 -11.43 -30.21
CA GLY A 495 -27.46 -12.57 -30.26
C GLY A 495 -26.96 -13.87 -29.64
N LEU A 496 -25.79 -13.90 -29.00
CA LEU A 496 -25.36 -15.06 -28.20
C LEU A 496 -26.27 -15.23 -26.98
N ASP A 497 -26.75 -16.45 -26.74
CA ASP A 497 -27.45 -16.78 -25.50
C ASP A 497 -26.42 -17.09 -24.38
N PRO A 498 -26.36 -16.29 -23.30
CA PRO A 498 -25.37 -16.48 -22.24
C PRO A 498 -25.63 -17.76 -21.41
N SER A 499 -26.88 -18.17 -21.23
CA SER A 499 -27.22 -19.40 -20.51
C SER A 499 -26.72 -20.62 -21.28
N MET A 500 -26.99 -20.64 -22.59
CA MET A 500 -26.49 -21.70 -23.46
C MET A 500 -24.97 -21.68 -23.59
N TYR A 501 -24.35 -20.49 -23.64
CA TYR A 501 -22.89 -20.36 -23.63
C TYR A 501 -22.29 -21.04 -22.40
N LEU A 502 -22.78 -20.71 -21.19
CA LEU A 502 -22.25 -21.25 -19.92
C LEU A 502 -22.46 -22.76 -19.80
N GLN A 503 -23.65 -23.26 -20.12
CA GLN A 503 -23.96 -24.69 -20.03
C GLN A 503 -23.08 -25.55 -20.95
N ASN A 504 -22.60 -24.97 -22.06
CA ASN A 504 -21.75 -25.65 -23.02
C ASN A 504 -20.26 -25.35 -22.85
N LEU A 505 -19.85 -24.55 -21.85
CA LEU A 505 -18.44 -24.36 -21.54
C LEU A 505 -17.80 -25.69 -21.19
N LYS A 506 -16.63 -25.96 -21.78
CA LYS A 506 -15.84 -27.15 -21.50
C LYS A 506 -14.52 -26.74 -20.87
N GLN A 507 -13.99 -27.60 -20.02
CA GLN A 507 -12.63 -27.44 -19.54
C GLN A 507 -11.65 -27.54 -20.73
N SER A 508 -10.69 -26.64 -20.80
CA SER A 508 -9.57 -26.67 -21.73
C SER A 508 -8.59 -27.81 -21.41
N ALA A 509 -7.98 -28.38 -22.45
CA ALA A 509 -6.93 -29.39 -22.34
C ALA A 509 -5.65 -28.88 -23.04
N PRO A 510 -4.45 -28.83 -22.40
CA PRO A 510 -4.07 -29.35 -21.07
C PRO A 510 -3.47 -28.35 -20.02
N HIS A 511 -3.75 -28.68 -18.74
CA HIS A 511 -2.90 -28.67 -17.51
C HIS A 511 -2.57 -27.43 -16.67
N ASN A 512 -2.90 -26.20 -17.04
CA ASN A 512 -2.77 -25.06 -16.13
C ASN A 512 -4.13 -24.44 -15.78
N THR A 513 -5.02 -25.25 -15.20
CA THR A 513 -6.30 -24.77 -14.63
C THR A 513 -6.10 -23.69 -13.55
N TYR A 514 -4.86 -23.52 -13.09
CA TYR A 514 -4.42 -22.53 -12.13
C TYR A 514 -2.96 -22.12 -12.43
N PRO A 515 -2.71 -21.25 -13.42
CA PRO A 515 -1.35 -20.89 -13.79
C PRO A 515 -0.59 -20.23 -12.63
N CYS A 516 -1.31 -19.53 -11.73
CA CYS A 516 -0.69 -18.83 -10.61
C CYS A 516 -0.57 -19.63 -9.31
N THR A 517 -1.06 -20.88 -9.24
CA THR A 517 -0.85 -21.74 -8.06
C THR A 517 0.39 -22.61 -8.17
N LYS A 518 0.98 -22.73 -9.38
CA LYS A 518 2.30 -23.34 -9.60
C LYS A 518 3.39 -22.28 -9.43
N ASN A 519 4.44 -22.61 -8.68
CA ASN A 519 5.43 -21.64 -8.20
C ASN A 519 6.11 -20.88 -9.36
N LYS A 520 6.11 -19.54 -9.31
CA LYS A 520 6.72 -18.58 -10.26
C LYS A 520 6.08 -18.38 -11.65
N PHE A 521 5.07 -19.14 -12.08
CA PHE A 521 4.52 -18.97 -13.44
C PHE A 521 3.76 -17.62 -13.62
N CYS A 522 3.11 -17.12 -12.58
CA CYS A 522 2.56 -15.75 -12.52
C CYS A 522 3.46 -14.75 -11.79
N ALA A 523 4.77 -15.01 -11.74
CA ALA A 523 5.72 -13.96 -11.39
C ALA A 523 5.66 -12.87 -12.48
N ARG A 524 5.66 -11.62 -12.03
CA ARG A 524 5.74 -10.48 -12.94
C ARG A 524 7.07 -10.57 -13.72
N PRO A 525 7.06 -10.42 -15.05
CA PRO A 525 8.31 -10.39 -15.79
C PRO A 525 9.11 -9.13 -15.44
N LYS A 526 10.43 -9.28 -15.27
CA LYS A 526 11.31 -8.15 -14.94
C LYS A 526 11.39 -7.19 -16.12
N ASN A 527 11.64 -5.90 -15.82
CA ASN A 527 11.89 -4.85 -16.80
C ASN A 527 10.77 -4.63 -17.83
N THR A 528 9.55 -5.11 -17.57
CA THR A 528 8.42 -4.88 -18.49
C THR A 528 7.93 -3.44 -18.36
N PRO A 529 7.91 -2.65 -19.45
CA PRO A 529 7.40 -1.29 -19.40
C PRO A 529 5.89 -1.29 -19.15
N LYS A 530 5.37 -0.15 -18.70
CA LYS A 530 3.93 0.04 -18.63
C LYS A 530 3.30 -0.22 -20.00
N SER A 531 2.31 -1.10 -20.03
CA SER A 531 1.66 -1.55 -21.27
C SER A 531 0.26 -2.07 -20.95
N LEU A 532 -0.61 -2.15 -21.97
CA LEU A 532 -1.93 -2.76 -21.84
C LEU A 532 -1.83 -4.22 -21.38
N TRP A 533 -0.87 -4.97 -21.94
CA TRP A 533 -0.60 -6.35 -21.53
C TRP A 533 -0.34 -6.49 -20.04
N LEU A 534 0.38 -5.55 -19.43
CA LEU A 534 0.69 -5.60 -18.00
C LEU A 534 -0.55 -5.34 -17.13
N GLU A 535 -1.48 -4.47 -17.56
CA GLU A 535 -2.74 -4.27 -16.85
C GLU A 535 -3.63 -5.53 -16.99
N ASP A 536 -3.71 -6.13 -18.17
CA ASP A 536 -4.44 -7.39 -18.39
C ASP A 536 -3.81 -8.59 -17.67
N PHE A 537 -2.48 -8.61 -17.53
CA PHE A 537 -1.77 -9.58 -16.69
C PHE A 537 -2.20 -9.49 -15.22
N ARG A 538 -2.38 -8.28 -14.69
CA ARG A 538 -2.88 -8.08 -13.32
C ARG A 538 -4.32 -8.55 -13.19
N SER A 539 -5.18 -8.26 -14.16
CA SER A 539 -6.56 -8.76 -14.21
C SER A 539 -6.61 -10.29 -14.25
N ALA A 540 -5.81 -10.94 -15.10
CA ALA A 540 -5.73 -12.40 -15.20
C ALA A 540 -5.19 -13.04 -13.92
N LYS A 541 -4.16 -12.44 -13.30
CA LYS A 541 -3.61 -12.89 -12.01
C LYS A 541 -4.62 -12.74 -10.87
N SER A 542 -5.31 -11.59 -10.79
CA SER A 542 -6.39 -11.34 -9.83
C SER A 542 -7.53 -12.35 -10.00
N GLY A 543 -7.97 -12.58 -11.23
CA GLY A 543 -8.96 -13.60 -11.56
C GLY A 543 -8.53 -15.00 -11.14
N THR A 544 -7.25 -15.35 -11.26
CA THR A 544 -6.73 -16.64 -10.77
C THR A 544 -6.87 -16.80 -9.27
N PHE A 545 -6.63 -15.73 -8.51
CA PHE A 545 -6.84 -15.72 -7.05
C PHE A 545 -8.31 -15.79 -6.67
N LEU A 546 -9.19 -15.19 -7.47
CA LEU A 546 -10.64 -15.24 -7.25
C LEU A 546 -11.22 -16.64 -7.52
N VAL A 547 -10.83 -17.29 -8.62
CA VAL A 547 -11.31 -18.67 -8.90
C VAL A 547 -10.66 -19.73 -8.00
N ASN A 548 -9.56 -19.41 -7.31
CA ASN A 548 -8.98 -20.24 -6.25
C ASN A 548 -9.69 -19.96 -4.91
N ARG A 549 -11.01 -20.17 -4.91
CA ARG A 549 -11.92 -19.81 -3.83
C ARG A 549 -11.45 -20.30 -2.47
N TYR A 550 -11.73 -19.49 -1.44
CA TYR A 550 -11.44 -19.77 -0.02
C TYR A 550 -9.96 -19.90 0.34
N LYS A 551 -9.07 -19.43 -0.53
CA LYS A 551 -7.64 -19.28 -0.23
C LYS A 551 -7.30 -17.80 -0.08
N PHE A 552 -6.53 -17.47 0.95
CA PHE A 552 -5.88 -16.17 1.03
C PHE A 552 -4.79 -16.12 -0.04
N ASN A 553 -4.88 -15.14 -0.93
CA ASN A 553 -3.89 -14.92 -1.96
C ASN A 553 -3.57 -13.43 -2.03
N PHE A 554 -2.29 -13.09 -2.17
CA PHE A 554 -1.85 -11.70 -2.26
C PHE A 554 -0.66 -11.55 -3.22
N SER A 555 -0.52 -10.36 -3.80
CA SER A 555 0.64 -9.92 -4.58
C SER A 555 0.91 -8.47 -4.23
N PHE A 556 1.96 -8.21 -3.45
CA PHE A 556 2.37 -6.83 -3.14
C PHE A 556 2.74 -6.08 -4.42
N GLU A 557 3.51 -6.69 -5.32
CA GLU A 557 3.97 -6.06 -6.57
C GLU A 557 2.83 -5.58 -7.46
N ASP A 558 1.71 -6.32 -7.47
CA ASP A 558 0.55 -6.07 -8.32
C ASP A 558 -0.62 -5.38 -7.60
N LEU A 559 -0.49 -5.13 -6.29
CA LEU A 559 -1.57 -4.55 -5.45
C LEU A 559 -2.85 -5.40 -5.44
N ILE A 560 -2.70 -6.73 -5.41
CA ILE A 560 -3.83 -7.66 -5.40
C ILE A 560 -3.91 -8.32 -4.02
N TYR A 561 -5.05 -8.21 -3.36
CA TYR A 561 -5.35 -8.89 -2.10
C TYR A 561 -6.73 -9.50 -2.17
N VAL A 562 -6.80 -10.82 -2.00
CA VAL A 562 -8.05 -11.57 -2.02
C VAL A 562 -8.16 -12.33 -0.71
N LYS A 563 -9.14 -11.94 0.12
CA LYS A 563 -9.45 -12.57 1.40
C LYS A 563 -10.92 -12.95 1.42
N TRP A 564 -11.18 -14.26 1.45
CA TRP A 564 -12.54 -14.81 1.42
C TRP A 564 -13.23 -14.84 2.79
N SER A 565 -12.47 -14.67 3.87
CA SER A 565 -12.99 -14.68 5.23
C SER A 565 -13.43 -13.29 5.64
N ALA A 566 -14.72 -13.14 5.95
CA ALA A 566 -15.28 -12.01 6.67
C ALA A 566 -16.11 -12.55 7.84
N PRO A 567 -16.04 -11.94 9.04
CA PRO A 567 -16.93 -12.31 10.13
C PRO A 567 -18.38 -11.96 9.74
N ALA A 568 -19.33 -12.81 10.11
CA ALA A 568 -20.75 -12.56 9.90
C ALA A 568 -21.57 -12.99 11.11
N TRP A 569 -22.57 -12.19 11.44
CA TRP A 569 -23.56 -12.54 12.46
C TRP A 569 -24.70 -13.33 11.84
N ASP A 570 -25.07 -14.44 12.47
CA ASP A 570 -26.26 -15.22 12.11
C ASP A 570 -27.35 -15.00 13.15
N GLU A 571 -28.35 -14.17 12.81
CA GLU A 571 -29.50 -13.90 13.67
C GLU A 571 -30.27 -15.17 14.07
N LYS A 572 -30.25 -16.23 13.24
CA LYS A 572 -30.96 -17.49 13.53
C LYS A 572 -30.20 -18.38 14.51
N ARG A 573 -28.87 -18.24 14.59
CA ARG A 573 -28.01 -19.08 15.44
C ARG A 573 -27.51 -18.37 16.69
N GLY A 574 -27.60 -17.03 16.74
CA GLY A 574 -27.28 -16.24 17.92
C GLY A 574 -25.77 -16.14 18.24
N TYR A 575 -24.88 -16.43 17.28
CA TYR A 575 -23.43 -16.25 17.44
C TYR A 575 -22.73 -15.84 16.13
N LEU A 576 -21.54 -15.26 16.28
CA LEU A 576 -20.67 -14.81 15.18
C LEU A 576 -19.93 -16.00 14.53
N PHE A 577 -19.95 -16.09 13.20
CA PHE A 577 -19.14 -17.04 12.45
C PHE A 577 -17.88 -16.35 11.91
N TYR A 578 -16.71 -16.81 12.34
CA TYR A 578 -15.44 -16.34 11.78
C TYR A 578 -15.13 -17.06 10.46
N GLY A 579 -15.42 -16.40 9.33
CA GLY A 579 -14.77 -16.73 8.06
C GLY A 579 -15.59 -17.49 7.01
N ASP A 580 -16.87 -17.77 7.23
CA ASP A 580 -17.69 -18.55 6.28
C ASP A 580 -18.72 -17.74 5.47
N LEU A 581 -18.79 -16.41 5.62
CA LEU A 581 -19.75 -15.57 4.88
C LEU A 581 -19.71 -15.83 3.37
N ALA A 582 -18.50 -15.91 2.79
CA ALA A 582 -18.34 -16.20 1.38
C ALA A 582 -18.88 -17.57 0.97
N LYS A 583 -18.78 -18.60 1.83
CA LYS A 583 -19.35 -19.92 1.55
C LYS A 583 -20.87 -19.85 1.50
N TRP A 584 -21.50 -19.11 2.40
CA TRP A 584 -22.95 -18.94 2.43
C TRP A 584 -23.48 -18.14 1.24
N TRP A 585 -22.72 -17.17 0.76
CA TRP A 585 -23.09 -16.33 -0.38
C TRP A 585 -22.73 -16.92 -1.74
N THR A 586 -22.04 -18.06 -1.77
CA THR A 586 -21.64 -18.68 -3.03
C THR A 586 -22.87 -19.17 -3.80
N PRO A 587 -23.15 -18.63 -5.01
CA PRO A 587 -24.27 -19.09 -5.82
C PRO A 587 -24.01 -20.49 -6.40
N LYS A 588 -25.09 -21.20 -6.75
CA LYS A 588 -25.00 -22.57 -7.31
C LYS A 588 -24.26 -22.60 -8.65
N GLU A 589 -24.36 -21.51 -9.41
CA GLU A 589 -23.77 -21.31 -10.73
C GLU A 589 -22.28 -20.93 -10.65
N ALA A 590 -21.74 -20.66 -9.46
CA ALA A 590 -20.34 -20.25 -9.28
C ALA A 590 -19.32 -21.17 -9.99
N PRO A 591 -19.46 -22.51 -10.00
CA PRO A 591 -18.52 -23.37 -10.74
C PRO A 591 -18.49 -23.12 -12.26
N LEU A 592 -19.61 -22.71 -12.88
CA LEU A 592 -19.66 -22.39 -14.32
C LEU A 592 -18.98 -21.04 -14.60
N TRP A 593 -19.13 -20.08 -13.70
CA TRP A 593 -18.44 -18.79 -13.80
C TRP A 593 -16.95 -18.89 -13.50
N ASP A 594 -16.57 -19.72 -12.54
CA ASP A 594 -15.17 -20.09 -12.33
C ASP A 594 -14.57 -20.67 -13.62
N LEU A 595 -15.33 -21.50 -14.35
CA LEU A 595 -14.89 -22.06 -15.62
C LEU A 595 -14.73 -20.98 -16.71
N HIS A 596 -15.66 -20.03 -16.81
CA HIS A 596 -15.53 -18.88 -17.71
C HIS A 596 -14.23 -18.09 -17.41
N TYR A 597 -13.99 -17.75 -16.14
CA TYR A 597 -12.77 -17.07 -15.72
C TYR A 597 -11.51 -17.88 -16.05
N LYS A 598 -11.48 -19.17 -15.67
CA LYS A 598 -10.35 -20.07 -15.93
C LYS A 598 -10.00 -20.13 -17.42
N ASN A 599 -11.01 -20.24 -18.27
CA ASN A 599 -10.85 -20.27 -19.72
C ASN A 599 -10.24 -18.96 -20.26
N ARG A 600 -10.69 -17.80 -19.78
CA ARG A 600 -10.11 -16.48 -20.13
C ARG A 600 -8.67 -16.31 -19.63
N ILE A 601 -8.38 -16.79 -18.42
CA ILE A 601 -7.05 -16.76 -17.80
C ILE A 601 -6.07 -17.65 -18.60
N GLU A 602 -6.48 -18.89 -18.90
CA GLU A 602 -5.64 -19.83 -19.65
C GLU A 602 -5.34 -19.30 -21.05
N ALA A 603 -6.35 -18.74 -21.72
CA ALA A 603 -6.19 -18.08 -23.01
C ALA A 603 -5.11 -17.00 -23.01
N PHE A 604 -5.11 -16.15 -21.98
CA PHE A 604 -4.12 -15.10 -21.82
C PHE A 604 -2.72 -15.66 -21.57
N PHE A 605 -2.59 -16.60 -20.64
CA PHE A 605 -1.30 -17.15 -20.23
C PHE A 605 -0.67 -18.12 -21.24
N THR A 606 -1.47 -18.73 -22.12
CA THR A 606 -0.96 -19.63 -23.17
C THR A 606 0.06 -18.94 -24.08
N ASN A 607 -0.12 -17.64 -24.34
CA ASN A 607 0.73 -16.86 -25.24
C ASN A 607 1.62 -15.85 -24.50
N LYS A 608 1.75 -15.99 -23.17
CA LYS A 608 2.47 -15.05 -22.28
C LYS A 608 3.87 -14.70 -22.80
N ASP A 609 4.66 -15.71 -23.13
CA ASP A 609 6.06 -15.51 -23.53
C ASP A 609 6.18 -14.76 -24.86
N LEU A 610 5.26 -14.98 -25.80
CA LEU A 610 5.24 -14.28 -27.08
C LEU A 610 4.89 -12.80 -26.90
N TYR A 611 3.94 -12.49 -26.02
CA TYR A 611 3.57 -11.11 -25.69
C TYR A 611 4.68 -10.38 -24.94
N ILE A 612 5.37 -11.06 -24.01
CA ILE A 612 6.55 -10.50 -23.32
C ILE A 612 7.67 -10.23 -24.32
N ASP A 613 7.98 -11.18 -25.21
CA ASP A 613 9.00 -10.97 -26.23
C ASP A 613 8.61 -9.83 -27.17
N THR A 614 7.33 -9.63 -27.48
CA THR A 614 6.93 -8.44 -28.26
C THR A 614 7.35 -7.13 -27.58
N LEU A 615 7.28 -7.08 -26.24
CA LEU A 615 7.62 -5.88 -25.46
C LEU A 615 9.13 -5.74 -25.22
N LEU A 616 9.85 -6.84 -25.02
CA LEU A 616 11.25 -6.83 -24.56
C LEU A 616 12.27 -7.26 -25.63
N HIS A 617 11.86 -8.15 -26.52
CA HIS A 617 12.70 -8.86 -27.49
C HIS A 617 11.95 -9.06 -28.82
N PRO A 618 11.49 -7.98 -29.49
CA PRO A 618 10.64 -8.09 -30.67
C PRO A 618 11.28 -8.91 -31.81
N GLU A 619 12.61 -9.00 -31.84
CA GLU A 619 13.38 -9.85 -32.76
C GLU A 619 13.10 -11.36 -32.63
N LYS A 620 12.56 -11.81 -31.47
CA LYS A 620 12.20 -13.20 -31.22
C LYS A 620 10.78 -13.57 -31.69
N VAL A 621 10.02 -12.61 -32.21
CA VAL A 621 8.63 -12.81 -32.66
C VAL A 621 8.63 -13.05 -34.18
N SER A 622 9.00 -14.27 -34.59
CA SER A 622 9.08 -14.65 -36.01
C SER A 622 7.74 -15.17 -36.56
N ALA A 623 7.62 -15.17 -37.89
CA ALA A 623 6.47 -15.76 -38.59
C ALA A 623 6.27 -17.25 -38.24
N ASP A 624 7.34 -18.04 -38.13
CA ASP A 624 7.25 -19.45 -37.75
C ASP A 624 6.71 -19.64 -36.33
N ARG A 625 7.13 -18.79 -35.40
CA ARG A 625 6.64 -18.83 -34.02
C ARG A 625 5.15 -18.46 -33.94
N LEU A 626 4.70 -17.49 -34.74
CA LEU A 626 3.29 -17.13 -34.87
C LEU A 626 2.47 -18.24 -35.54
N ARG A 627 3.00 -18.91 -36.57
CA ARG A 627 2.36 -20.09 -37.20
C ARG A 627 2.21 -21.26 -36.23
N ALA A 628 3.21 -21.49 -35.39
CA ALA A 628 3.18 -22.52 -34.35
C ALA A 628 2.20 -22.17 -33.21
N ASN A 629 1.92 -20.88 -32.98
CA ASN A 629 1.05 -20.38 -31.90
C ASN A 629 -0.06 -19.45 -32.45
N PRO A 630 -0.97 -19.96 -33.29
CA PRO A 630 -1.95 -19.13 -33.99
C PRO A 630 -2.96 -18.46 -33.04
N THR A 631 -3.12 -18.93 -31.81
CA THR A 631 -3.96 -18.29 -30.78
C THR A 631 -3.39 -16.95 -30.31
N ALA A 632 -2.08 -16.70 -30.44
CA ALA A 632 -1.48 -15.40 -30.13
C ALA A 632 -2.03 -14.27 -31.02
N CYS A 633 -2.43 -14.60 -32.25
CA CYS A 633 -3.01 -13.68 -33.20
C CYS A 633 -4.47 -13.27 -32.86
N LEU A 634 -5.07 -13.85 -31.82
CA LEU A 634 -6.40 -13.46 -31.33
C LEU A 634 -6.37 -12.22 -30.42
N GLN A 635 -5.19 -11.80 -29.96
CA GLN A 635 -5.03 -10.58 -29.15
C GLN A 635 -3.98 -9.66 -29.79
N PRO A 636 -4.22 -9.18 -31.02
CA PRO A 636 -3.28 -8.32 -31.72
C PRO A 636 -2.91 -7.08 -30.89
N GLN A 637 -3.74 -6.59 -29.96
CA GLN A 637 -3.39 -5.45 -29.11
C GLN A 637 -2.07 -5.59 -28.33
N TYR A 638 -1.59 -6.82 -28.08
CA TYR A 638 -0.30 -7.08 -27.42
C TYR A 638 0.87 -7.26 -28.40
N LEU A 639 0.60 -7.27 -29.72
CA LEU A 639 1.58 -7.49 -30.77
C LEU A 639 2.09 -6.16 -31.36
N ASN A 640 3.34 -6.16 -31.82
CA ASN A 640 3.90 -5.04 -32.57
C ASN A 640 3.28 -5.00 -33.99
N LYS A 641 3.53 -3.92 -34.74
CA LYS A 641 2.91 -3.69 -36.05
C LYS A 641 3.23 -4.79 -37.07
N GLU A 642 4.45 -5.32 -37.05
CA GLU A 642 4.91 -6.37 -37.97
C GLU A 642 4.28 -7.73 -37.65
N ALA A 643 4.26 -8.12 -36.38
CA ALA A 643 3.61 -9.34 -35.92
C ALA A 643 2.10 -9.33 -36.22
N LYS A 644 1.42 -8.17 -36.08
CA LYS A 644 0.01 -8.00 -36.48
C LYS A 644 -0.21 -8.30 -37.97
N ALA A 645 0.63 -7.73 -38.84
CA ALA A 645 0.53 -7.95 -40.28
C ALA A 645 0.81 -9.42 -40.64
N THR A 646 1.80 -10.03 -39.98
CA THR A 646 2.14 -11.44 -40.13
C THR A 646 0.99 -12.35 -39.71
N CYS A 647 0.34 -12.07 -38.58
CA CYS A 647 -0.87 -12.78 -38.16
C CYS A 647 -2.00 -12.73 -39.20
N LEU A 648 -2.22 -11.56 -39.82
CA LEU A 648 -3.23 -11.42 -40.86
C LEU A 648 -2.90 -12.28 -42.08
N GLN A 649 -1.64 -12.26 -42.52
CA GLN A 649 -1.19 -13.10 -43.63
C GLN A 649 -1.33 -14.59 -43.30
N ILE A 650 -0.96 -15.01 -42.09
CA ILE A 650 -1.09 -16.39 -41.63
C ILE A 650 -2.55 -16.86 -41.70
N PHE A 651 -3.49 -16.04 -41.23
CA PHE A 651 -4.91 -16.38 -41.28
C PHE A 651 -5.49 -16.36 -42.70
N GLN A 652 -5.12 -15.40 -43.55
CA GLN A 652 -5.59 -15.34 -44.93
C GLN A 652 -5.08 -16.53 -45.77
N GLN A 653 -3.81 -16.90 -45.60
CA GLN A 653 -3.16 -17.95 -46.37
C GLN A 653 -3.33 -19.35 -45.75
N HIS A 654 -3.94 -19.45 -44.57
CA HIS A 654 -4.13 -20.72 -43.85
C HIS A 654 -2.83 -21.51 -43.63
N THR A 655 -1.72 -20.81 -43.34
CA THR A 655 -0.37 -21.40 -43.24
C THR A 655 -0.02 -21.96 -41.85
N TYR A 656 -1.04 -22.33 -41.07
CA TYR A 656 -0.90 -22.80 -39.68
C TYR A 656 -1.74 -24.05 -39.45
N ASN A 657 -1.44 -24.79 -38.38
CA ASN A 657 -2.27 -25.92 -37.96
C ASN A 657 -3.57 -25.41 -37.32
N PRO A 658 -4.78 -25.74 -37.82
CA PRO A 658 -6.04 -25.24 -37.26
C PRO A 658 -6.41 -25.89 -35.91
N LYS A 659 -5.84 -27.05 -35.56
CA LYS A 659 -6.21 -27.82 -34.37
C LYS A 659 -6.14 -27.06 -33.05
N PRO A 660 -5.12 -26.22 -32.77
CA PRO A 660 -5.09 -25.38 -31.58
C PRO A 660 -6.26 -24.39 -31.51
N LEU A 661 -6.62 -23.73 -32.63
CA LEU A 661 -7.78 -22.82 -32.66
C LEU A 661 -9.10 -23.57 -32.51
N GLN A 662 -9.23 -24.77 -33.10
CA GLN A 662 -10.41 -25.63 -32.91
C GLN A 662 -10.57 -26.08 -31.46
N ASN A 663 -9.49 -26.53 -30.82
CA ASN A 663 -9.51 -26.90 -29.40
C ASN A 663 -9.87 -25.70 -28.52
N TYR A 664 -9.26 -24.56 -28.80
CA TYR A 664 -9.55 -23.29 -28.12
C TYR A 664 -11.04 -22.93 -28.24
N LEU A 665 -11.61 -22.95 -29.46
CA LEU A 665 -13.02 -22.67 -29.68
C LEU A 665 -13.94 -23.69 -28.98
N LYS A 666 -13.59 -24.98 -28.98
CA LYS A 666 -14.39 -26.03 -28.31
C LYS A 666 -14.48 -25.82 -26.81
N SER A 667 -13.41 -25.34 -26.17
CA SER A 667 -13.35 -25.08 -24.74
C SER A 667 -13.98 -23.74 -24.36
N LEU A 668 -13.59 -22.66 -25.03
CA LEU A 668 -14.05 -21.30 -24.72
C LEU A 668 -15.44 -20.99 -25.26
N ARG A 669 -15.92 -21.73 -26.27
CA ARG A 669 -17.20 -21.53 -26.97
C ARG A 669 -17.32 -20.24 -27.77
N LEU A 670 -16.46 -19.25 -27.50
CA LEU A 670 -16.40 -17.94 -28.12
C LEU A 670 -14.93 -17.60 -28.43
N ILE A 671 -14.66 -17.19 -29.66
CA ILE A 671 -13.42 -16.53 -30.06
C ILE A 671 -13.70 -15.06 -30.31
N SER A 672 -12.81 -14.23 -29.77
CA SER A 672 -12.79 -12.78 -29.97
C SER A 672 -11.43 -12.35 -30.50
N ILE A 673 -11.42 -11.30 -31.32
CA ILE A 673 -10.20 -10.58 -31.68
C ILE A 673 -10.12 -9.36 -30.76
N ASP A 674 -9.10 -9.35 -29.90
CA ASP A 674 -9.06 -8.50 -28.72
C ASP A 674 -10.36 -8.70 -27.91
N ASN A 675 -11.16 -7.64 -27.76
CA ASN A 675 -12.45 -7.62 -27.09
C ASN A 675 -13.65 -7.66 -28.06
N ALA A 676 -13.45 -7.89 -29.37
CA ALA A 676 -14.51 -7.95 -30.38
C ALA A 676 -14.92 -9.41 -30.67
N PRO A 677 -16.20 -9.80 -30.47
CA PRO A 677 -16.69 -11.14 -30.83
C PRO A 677 -16.44 -11.47 -32.30
N CYS A 678 -16.01 -12.69 -32.59
CA CYS A 678 -15.70 -13.11 -33.96
C CYS A 678 -16.48 -14.35 -34.40
N VAL A 679 -16.31 -15.47 -33.70
CA VAL A 679 -17.03 -16.72 -33.96
C VAL A 679 -17.38 -17.41 -32.65
N TYR A 680 -18.44 -18.22 -32.66
CA TYR A 680 -18.84 -19.03 -31.51
C TYR A 680 -19.40 -20.38 -31.95
N LEU A 681 -19.50 -21.33 -31.01
CA LEU A 681 -20.18 -22.61 -31.22
C LEU A 681 -21.57 -22.56 -30.57
N ASN A 682 -22.60 -22.84 -31.36
CA ASN A 682 -23.94 -23.05 -30.82
C ASN A 682 -24.06 -24.39 -30.08
N SER A 683 -25.18 -24.64 -29.42
CA SER A 683 -25.41 -25.85 -28.61
C SER A 683 -25.29 -27.20 -29.36
N LYS A 684 -25.24 -27.18 -30.69
CA LYS A 684 -25.03 -28.36 -31.54
C LYS A 684 -23.59 -28.45 -32.09
N ASP A 685 -22.66 -27.74 -31.46
CA ASP A 685 -21.25 -27.62 -31.87
C ASP A 685 -21.07 -27.10 -33.31
N LYS A 686 -22.04 -26.32 -33.82
CA LYS A 686 -21.91 -25.67 -35.14
C LYS A 686 -21.30 -24.27 -34.99
N LEU A 687 -20.34 -23.97 -35.84
CA LEU A 687 -19.72 -22.65 -35.96
C LEU A 687 -20.76 -21.61 -36.41
N GLN A 688 -20.75 -20.47 -35.75
CA GLN A 688 -21.55 -19.30 -36.08
C GLN A 688 -20.61 -18.09 -36.11
N ALA A 689 -20.83 -17.18 -37.05
CA ALA A 689 -20.00 -15.99 -37.24
C ALA A 689 -20.78 -14.74 -36.82
N PHE A 690 -20.11 -13.83 -36.12
CA PHE A 690 -20.62 -12.48 -35.87
C PHE A 690 -20.28 -11.56 -37.05
N LYS A 691 -21.11 -10.56 -37.33
CA LYS A 691 -20.71 -9.52 -38.28
C LYS A 691 -19.49 -8.75 -37.72
N SER A 692 -18.43 -8.60 -38.53
CA SER A 692 -17.20 -7.94 -38.12
C SER A 692 -16.54 -7.22 -39.29
N ASP A 693 -15.97 -6.04 -39.03
CA ASP A 693 -15.13 -5.30 -40.00
C ASP A 693 -13.63 -5.55 -39.73
N ASN A 694 -13.29 -6.37 -38.72
CA ASN A 694 -11.91 -6.67 -38.38
C ASN A 694 -11.33 -7.71 -39.36
N ALA A 695 -10.24 -7.36 -40.04
CA ALA A 695 -9.63 -8.20 -41.08
C ALA A 695 -9.14 -9.57 -40.56
N LEU A 696 -8.64 -9.66 -39.33
CA LEU A 696 -8.24 -10.94 -38.72
C LEU A 696 -9.48 -11.81 -38.48
N CYS A 697 -10.57 -11.21 -38.00
CA CYS A 697 -11.82 -11.93 -37.79
C CYS A 697 -12.42 -12.43 -39.09
N LEU A 698 -12.49 -11.58 -40.12
CA LEU A 698 -12.97 -11.95 -41.46
C LEU A 698 -12.14 -13.08 -42.07
N ALA A 699 -10.84 -13.13 -41.82
CA ALA A 699 -9.99 -14.25 -42.23
C ALA A 699 -10.32 -15.54 -41.46
N LEU A 700 -10.47 -15.47 -40.13
CA LEU A 700 -10.84 -16.61 -39.29
C LEU A 700 -12.22 -17.18 -39.61
N GLN A 701 -13.18 -16.33 -39.99
CA GLN A 701 -14.54 -16.76 -40.35
C GLN A 701 -14.60 -17.61 -41.62
N LYS A 702 -13.55 -17.58 -42.44
CA LYS A 702 -13.41 -18.40 -43.65
C LYS A 702 -12.76 -19.76 -43.39
N MET A 703 -12.35 -20.04 -42.15
CA MET A 703 -11.82 -21.35 -41.78
C MET A 703 -12.90 -22.42 -41.83
N GLU A 704 -12.55 -23.59 -42.37
CA GLU A 704 -13.35 -24.81 -42.20
C GLU A 704 -13.04 -25.39 -40.80
N PHE A 705 -14.05 -25.44 -39.94
CA PHE A 705 -13.96 -25.90 -38.54
C PHE A 705 -14.39 -27.36 -38.36
#